data_AF-A0A3C1KKI5-F1
#
_entry.id   AF-A0A3C1KKI5-F1
#
_cell.length_a   1.000
_cell.length_b   1.000
_cell.length_c   1.000
_cell.angle_alpha   90.00
_cell.angle_beta   90.00
_cell.angle_gamma   90.00
#
_symmetry.space_group_name_H-M   'P 1'
#
loop_
_entity.id
_entity.type
_entity.pdbx_description
1 polymer ?
#
loop_
_entity_poly.entity_id
_entity_poly.type
_entity_poly.pdbx_seq_one_letter_code
_entity_poly.pdbx_strand_id
1 'polypeptide(L)'
;MILQRPVLYLSLLAGLVACSDGTDTVPATPPPEPPPPISIDTPNADRCEMLDAENCMFPWPSDVFTVADESLETGRRVNLNQESLPANRRGDRVDPAEWNRNDGFSPSQMILAQVPGVDLAQTGAPSITDLAQSLEVDSPVVVIRASTGEQHLVFAELDANTDDPAEQAFIIRPMVQFERGERYIVALRNLRDSAGEVLEAPEVFRAFRDDTLTDNADIEARRPAMDALFSTLEDAGVERSELYLAWDFTVASARNITERLLHIRDEAFADLGAAAPDYVIDTLTDFAPCDPDGCTDGQDEQIAREIGGTFFVPNFLDSDEGAPGSAFYYATPDDGLPDRLNGDNLFAANFVCRIPRSVAEDFEAPPKAQARPSLYGHGLLGSANEARGGTRQNVDIMALDHQMMFCATDWAGFASADVPFAIQVLQDFSLMQAFFDRQQQGLLNFMFLARLLKSDAGFAADPAFQAAGQPVFDNSTVYYDGNSQGGILGGALMAVIQDVTRGVLGVPGMSYSFLLRRSVDFNAFTPFFSGSGTGEDGGGYPSVKDQSFLLSMAQLLWDRAESSGYVVHIERDPLPNTPVHSVLLQVAYGDHQVSMWSAEFMARSIGAHLRIPALETGRHPDSNPYVGLEPVPAGDFTGSVLTLWDDGPVGAGALEGGTAPPPITNTPPVEPDFGNDPHSLPRREPAAQAQKSAFLRPEGEGRFVDTCAPEQACFTNGYNPGG
;
A
#
# COMPACT_ATOMS: atom_id res chain seq x y z
N MET A 1 -19.91 53.34 11.46
CA MET A 1 -20.59 54.26 12.40
C MET A 1 -20.34 53.73 13.80
N ILE A 2 -19.34 54.25 14.55
CA ILE A 2 -19.43 55.48 15.37
C ILE A 2 -20.40 55.18 16.54
N LEU A 3 -20.11 55.21 17.85
CA LEU A 3 -19.19 55.93 18.76
C LEU A 3 -19.25 55.12 20.11
N GLN A 4 -18.19 54.83 20.88
CA GLN A 4 -17.54 55.71 21.88
C GLN A 4 -18.57 56.45 22.79
N ARG A 5 -18.47 56.63 24.12
CA ARG A 5 -17.42 56.61 25.15
C ARG A 5 -18.13 56.94 26.52
N PRO A 6 -17.42 57.15 27.65
CA PRO A 6 -17.81 56.76 29.02
C PRO A 6 -18.20 57.94 29.93
N VAL A 7 -18.49 57.69 31.21
CA VAL A 7 -18.39 58.70 32.28
C VAL A 7 -17.86 58.07 33.58
N LEU A 8 -16.71 58.60 34.04
CA LEU A 8 -16.13 58.51 35.39
C LEU A 8 -17.13 58.98 36.46
N TYR A 9 -17.08 58.44 37.68
CA TYR A 9 -17.01 59.28 38.88
C TYR A 9 -16.28 58.59 40.04
N LEU A 10 -15.30 59.35 40.53
CA LEU A 10 -14.45 59.16 41.70
C LEU A 10 -15.28 59.39 42.98
N SER A 11 -15.10 58.57 44.03
CA SER A 11 -15.36 59.03 45.42
C SER A 11 -14.37 58.36 46.38
N LEU A 12 -13.50 59.20 46.97
CA LEU A 12 -12.70 58.91 48.16
C LEU A 12 -13.61 58.59 49.36
N LEU A 13 -13.17 57.69 50.24
CA LEU A 13 -13.28 57.91 51.68
C LEU A 13 -12.15 57.21 52.45
N ALA A 14 -11.42 58.03 53.22
CA ALA A 14 -10.49 57.66 54.29
C ALA A 14 -11.18 56.73 55.31
N GLY A 15 -10.54 55.78 55.99
CA GLY A 15 -9.25 55.82 56.64
C GLY A 15 -9.49 55.59 58.13
N LEU A 16 -9.10 54.42 58.65
CA LEU A 16 -8.90 54.19 60.09
C LEU A 16 -7.79 53.15 60.24
N VAL A 17 -6.63 53.68 60.61
CA VAL A 17 -5.41 52.97 60.95
C VAL A 17 -5.58 52.43 62.38
N ALA A 18 -5.44 51.12 62.55
CA ALA A 18 -5.09 50.51 63.83
C ALA A 18 -3.64 50.06 63.74
N CYS A 19 -2.76 50.72 64.48
CA CYS A 19 -1.37 50.32 64.66
C CYS A 19 -1.33 49.01 65.45
N SER A 20 -0.78 47.95 64.85
CA SER A 20 -0.17 46.83 65.58
C SER A 20 1.30 46.84 65.21
N ASP A 21 2.13 47.29 66.14
CA ASP A 21 3.58 47.12 66.09
C ASP A 21 3.89 45.62 66.20
N GLY A 22 4.31 45.04 65.08
CA GLY A 22 4.83 43.69 64.98
C GLY A 22 5.90 43.69 63.89
N THR A 23 7.10 44.15 64.25
CA THR A 23 8.30 44.02 63.42
C THR A 23 8.78 42.57 63.44
N ASP A 24 8.15 41.73 62.63
CA ASP A 24 8.75 40.51 62.10
C ASP A 24 8.79 40.65 60.58
N THR A 25 9.80 41.36 60.08
CA THR A 25 10.20 41.24 58.68
C THR A 25 10.79 39.85 58.50
N VAL A 26 9.94 38.88 58.18
CA VAL A 26 10.39 37.65 57.52
C VAL A 26 11.09 38.10 56.24
N PRO A 27 12.38 37.77 56.03
CA PRO A 27 13.01 38.00 54.75
C PRO A 27 12.16 37.27 53.72
N ALA A 28 11.64 37.98 52.71
CA ALA A 28 11.09 37.32 51.54
C ALA A 28 12.20 36.41 51.02
N THR A 29 12.01 35.10 51.12
CA THR A 29 12.92 34.13 50.51
C THR A 29 13.02 34.51 49.04
N PRO A 30 14.23 34.72 48.49
CA PRO A 30 14.38 34.90 47.06
C PRO A 30 13.69 33.72 46.36
N PRO A 31 13.01 33.94 45.22
CA PRO A 31 12.49 32.81 44.45
C PRO A 31 13.62 31.80 44.26
N PRO A 32 13.35 30.49 44.41
CA PRO A 32 14.38 29.47 44.24
C PRO A 32 15.09 29.71 42.90
N GLU A 33 16.43 29.71 42.92
CA GLU A 33 17.20 29.78 41.68
C GLU A 33 16.74 28.63 40.77
N PRO A 34 16.49 28.90 39.47
CA PRO A 34 16.14 27.84 38.55
C PRO A 34 17.24 26.77 38.60
N PRO A 35 16.89 25.47 38.54
CA PRO A 35 17.88 24.42 38.51
C PRO A 35 18.87 24.68 37.37
N PRO A 36 20.17 24.39 37.58
CA PRO A 36 21.15 24.57 36.51
C PRO A 36 20.78 23.69 35.31
N PRO A 37 21.06 24.14 34.08
CA PRO A 37 20.87 23.30 32.90
C PRO A 37 21.65 21.99 33.02
N ILE A 38 21.07 20.90 32.50
CA ILE A 38 21.73 19.60 32.41
C ILE A 38 22.48 19.48 31.07
N SER A 39 23.52 18.65 31.04
CA SER A 39 24.25 18.34 29.80
C SER A 39 23.75 17.04 29.21
N ILE A 40 23.32 17.06 27.95
CA ILE A 40 22.90 15.89 27.17
C ILE A 40 23.58 15.98 25.80
N ASP A 41 24.20 14.89 25.36
CA ASP A 41 24.85 14.81 24.05
C ASP A 41 23.85 14.42 22.96
N THR A 42 23.85 15.15 21.85
CA THR A 42 23.04 14.87 20.66
C THR A 42 23.97 14.71 19.45
N PRO A 43 24.64 13.55 19.31
CA PRO A 43 25.60 13.35 18.23
C PRO A 43 24.91 13.50 16.88
N ASN A 44 25.50 14.33 16.00
CA ASN A 44 25.03 14.51 14.62
C ASN A 44 23.59 15.07 14.50
N ALA A 45 23.15 15.90 15.45
CA ALA A 45 21.82 16.52 15.44
C ALA A 45 21.50 17.35 14.16
N ASP A 46 22.51 17.68 13.35
CA ASP A 46 22.37 18.29 12.03
C ASP A 46 21.77 17.35 10.97
N ARG A 47 21.78 16.04 11.22
CA ARG A 47 21.35 15.00 10.25
C ARG A 47 20.70 13.76 10.86
N CYS A 48 20.63 13.67 12.19
CA CYS A 48 20.00 12.59 12.94
C CYS A 48 18.85 13.12 13.79
N GLU A 49 17.85 12.26 14.01
CA GLU A 49 16.82 12.50 15.00
C GLU A 49 17.46 12.41 16.41
N MET A 50 17.25 13.45 17.22
CA MET A 50 17.85 13.59 18.55
C MET A 50 17.00 12.94 19.65
N LEU A 51 15.74 12.60 19.35
CA LEU A 51 14.86 11.90 20.28
C LEU A 51 15.31 10.45 20.55
N ASP A 52 16.11 9.88 19.66
CA ASP A 52 16.84 8.62 19.84
C ASP A 52 18.34 8.85 19.61
N ALA A 53 19.13 8.78 20.69
CA ALA A 53 20.57 9.05 20.62
C ALA A 53 21.39 7.93 19.96
N GLU A 54 20.81 6.73 19.81
CA GLU A 54 21.50 5.54 19.29
C GLU A 54 21.18 5.29 17.82
N ASN A 55 19.97 5.61 17.38
CA ASN A 55 19.45 5.24 16.07
C ASN A 55 19.10 6.49 15.26
N CYS A 56 20.05 6.95 14.45
CA CYS A 56 19.99 8.24 13.74
C CYS A 56 18.68 8.52 12.98
N MET A 57 18.04 7.49 12.39
CA MET A 57 16.81 7.64 11.62
C MET A 57 15.52 7.46 12.44
N PHE A 58 15.61 7.19 13.74
CA PHE A 58 14.48 6.84 14.60
C PHE A 58 14.16 7.96 15.60
N PRO A 59 12.90 8.14 15.99
CA PRO A 59 11.73 7.53 15.36
C PRO A 59 11.53 7.95 13.89
N TRP A 60 10.92 7.06 13.12
CA TRP A 60 10.63 7.23 11.69
C TRP A 60 9.13 7.05 11.44
N PRO A 61 8.49 7.81 10.54
CA PRO A 61 8.95 9.05 9.92
C PRO A 61 9.08 10.19 10.94
N SER A 62 9.77 11.27 10.60
CA SER A 62 9.84 12.48 11.43
C SER A 62 10.05 13.72 10.57
N ASP A 63 9.33 14.81 10.86
CA ASP A 63 9.48 16.09 10.16
C ASP A 63 10.86 16.74 10.39
N VAL A 64 11.69 16.22 11.32
CA VAL A 64 13.11 16.59 11.45
C VAL A 64 13.89 16.30 10.15
N PHE A 65 13.45 15.29 9.40
CA PHE A 65 14.04 14.91 8.11
C PHE A 65 13.41 15.66 6.94
N THR A 66 12.90 16.86 7.18
CA THR A 66 12.33 17.73 6.16
C THR A 66 12.88 19.15 6.27
N VAL A 67 12.76 19.91 5.20
CA VAL A 67 13.02 21.36 5.17
C VAL A 67 11.80 22.09 4.64
N ALA A 68 11.64 23.36 5.02
CA ALA A 68 10.57 24.20 4.47
C ALA A 68 10.79 24.44 2.96
N ASP A 69 9.73 24.26 2.18
CA ASP A 69 9.70 24.51 0.74
C ASP A 69 8.28 24.94 0.32
N GLU A 70 8.04 26.26 0.36
CA GLU A 70 6.75 26.89 0.02
C GLU A 70 6.35 26.72 -1.46
N SER A 71 7.21 26.15 -2.30
CA SER A 71 6.86 25.81 -3.69
C SER A 71 6.11 24.48 -3.81
N LEU A 72 6.15 23.64 -2.76
CA LEU A 72 5.47 22.37 -2.66
C LEU A 72 4.16 22.49 -1.88
N GLU A 73 3.23 21.55 -2.10
CA GLU A 73 1.86 21.66 -1.60
C GLU A 73 1.76 21.57 -0.07
N THR A 74 2.60 20.75 0.55
CA THR A 74 2.71 20.62 2.01
C THR A 74 3.52 21.76 2.66
N GLY A 75 4.18 22.61 1.86
CA GLY A 75 5.15 23.59 2.33
C GLY A 75 6.46 22.99 2.83
N ARG A 76 6.69 21.69 2.60
CA ARG A 76 7.89 20.95 3.06
C ARG A 76 8.44 20.04 1.98
N ARG A 77 9.72 19.72 2.11
CA ARG A 77 10.45 18.75 1.28
C ARG A 77 11.22 17.78 2.17
N VAL A 78 11.15 16.49 1.87
CA VAL A 78 12.01 15.48 2.50
C VAL A 78 13.49 15.81 2.25
N ASN A 79 14.32 15.72 3.29
CA ASN A 79 15.72 16.13 3.28
C ASN A 79 16.58 15.15 4.07
N LEU A 80 16.66 13.92 3.58
CA LEU A 80 17.53 12.87 4.11
C LEU A 80 18.99 13.15 3.75
N ASN A 81 19.88 12.91 4.71
CA ASN A 81 21.32 12.97 4.52
C ASN A 81 21.86 11.56 4.29
N GLN A 82 22.62 11.36 3.21
CA GLN A 82 23.20 10.05 2.86
C GLN A 82 24.06 9.47 3.99
N GLU A 83 24.77 10.28 4.78
CA GLU A 83 25.59 9.80 5.89
C GLU A 83 24.77 9.19 7.04
N SER A 84 23.48 9.54 7.12
CA SER A 84 22.53 9.03 8.12
C SER A 84 21.89 7.70 7.71
N LEU A 85 21.92 7.36 6.42
CA LEU A 85 21.23 6.19 5.88
C LEU A 85 22.03 4.90 6.03
N PRO A 86 21.37 3.72 6.14
CA PRO A 86 22.03 2.44 6.26
C PRO A 86 23.05 2.17 5.16
N ALA A 87 24.17 1.56 5.55
CA ALA A 87 25.18 1.05 4.62
C ALA A 87 24.93 -0.43 4.34
N ASN A 88 25.08 -0.84 3.08
CA ASN A 88 25.09 -2.26 2.73
C ASN A 88 26.41 -2.94 3.16
N ARG A 89 26.54 -4.25 2.92
CA ARG A 89 27.75 -5.04 3.23
C ARG A 89 29.04 -4.56 2.53
N ARG A 90 28.92 -3.78 1.45
CA ARG A 90 30.06 -3.16 0.75
C ARG A 90 30.45 -1.80 1.35
N GLY A 91 29.63 -1.27 2.26
CA GLY A 91 29.81 0.06 2.85
C GLY A 91 29.13 1.18 2.06
N ASP A 92 28.38 0.86 0.99
CA ASP A 92 27.65 1.86 0.21
C ASP A 92 26.41 2.28 1.00
N ARG A 93 26.28 3.59 1.26
CA ARG A 93 25.07 4.16 1.87
C ARG A 93 24.08 4.56 0.80
N VAL A 94 22.80 4.32 1.08
CA VAL A 94 21.70 4.62 0.14
C VAL A 94 21.73 6.06 -0.31
N ASP A 95 21.65 6.31 -1.62
CA ASP A 95 21.47 7.65 -2.17
C ASP A 95 20.02 8.14 -1.97
N PRO A 96 19.78 9.20 -1.17
CA PRO A 96 18.44 9.71 -0.92
C PRO A 96 17.88 10.62 -2.02
N ALA A 97 18.61 10.90 -3.10
CA ALA A 97 18.25 11.95 -4.06
C ALA A 97 16.79 11.86 -4.54
N GLU A 98 16.31 10.65 -4.84
CA GLU A 98 14.93 10.44 -5.29
C GLU A 98 13.90 10.56 -4.15
N TRP A 99 14.24 10.13 -2.92
CA TRP A 99 13.38 10.34 -1.76
C TRP A 99 13.22 11.81 -1.39
N ASN A 100 14.28 12.61 -1.59
CA ASN A 100 14.29 14.05 -1.33
C ASN A 100 13.48 14.88 -2.35
N ARG A 101 12.86 14.22 -3.34
CA ARG A 101 11.86 14.84 -4.22
C ARG A 101 10.45 14.83 -3.61
N ASN A 102 10.21 14.07 -2.54
CA ASN A 102 8.90 14.00 -1.91
C ASN A 102 8.62 15.23 -1.03
N ASP A 103 7.35 15.63 -0.99
CA ASP A 103 6.87 16.73 -0.15
C ASP A 103 6.31 16.24 1.21
N GLY A 104 6.46 14.96 1.51
CA GLY A 104 6.09 14.34 2.78
C GLY A 104 6.35 12.84 2.79
N PHE A 105 5.80 12.16 3.78
CA PHE A 105 5.91 10.71 4.00
C PHE A 105 4.69 9.95 3.47
N SER A 106 4.76 8.61 3.46
CA SER A 106 3.72 7.77 2.86
C SER A 106 2.35 7.91 3.54
N PRO A 107 1.21 7.90 2.80
CA PRO A 107 -0.12 7.75 3.38
C PRO A 107 -0.34 6.38 4.05
N SER A 108 0.53 5.41 3.78
CA SER A 108 0.54 4.07 4.40
C SER A 108 1.79 3.83 5.26
N GLN A 109 2.37 4.89 5.82
CA GLN A 109 3.68 4.82 6.46
C GLN A 109 3.74 3.76 7.58
N MET A 110 4.73 2.85 7.48
CA MET A 110 5.15 1.99 8.59
C MET A 110 5.94 2.83 9.59
N ILE A 111 5.37 3.15 10.74
CA ILE A 111 6.01 3.97 11.75
C ILE A 111 6.92 3.09 12.62
N LEU A 112 8.12 3.56 12.92
CA LEU A 112 9.17 2.82 13.63
C LEU A 112 9.73 3.62 14.80
N ALA A 113 9.93 2.95 15.92
CA ALA A 113 10.66 3.44 17.08
C ALA A 113 11.54 2.34 17.67
N GLN A 114 12.49 2.72 18.53
CA GLN A 114 13.19 1.79 19.42
C GLN A 114 12.63 1.98 20.83
N VAL A 115 12.11 0.90 21.40
CA VAL A 115 11.54 0.91 22.76
C VAL A 115 12.07 -0.29 23.53
N PRO A 116 13.34 -0.23 23.99
CA PRO A 116 13.99 -1.37 24.62
C PRO A 116 13.22 -1.86 25.86
N GLY A 117 12.98 -3.17 25.93
CA GLY A 117 12.37 -3.83 27.09
C GLY A 117 10.85 -3.73 27.19
N VAL A 118 10.17 -3.14 26.18
CA VAL A 118 8.70 -3.06 26.17
C VAL A 118 8.05 -4.43 26.09
N ASP A 119 6.98 -4.60 26.86
CA ASP A 119 6.06 -5.73 26.77
C ASP A 119 4.71 -5.20 26.28
N LEU A 120 4.32 -5.58 25.07
CA LEU A 120 3.09 -5.08 24.42
C LEU A 120 1.84 -5.47 25.20
N ALA A 121 1.82 -6.66 25.80
CA ALA A 121 0.67 -7.17 26.53
C ALA A 121 0.50 -6.46 27.87
N GLN A 122 1.59 -6.27 28.62
CA GLN A 122 1.58 -5.51 29.87
C GLN A 122 1.26 -4.04 29.63
N THR A 123 1.77 -3.49 28.53
CA THR A 123 1.46 -2.13 28.09
C THR A 123 -0.02 -1.96 27.76
N GLY A 124 -0.67 -2.99 27.20
CA GLY A 124 -1.99 -2.87 26.60
C GLY A 124 -1.92 -2.18 25.23
N ALA A 125 -0.84 -2.42 24.47
CA ALA A 125 -0.68 -1.83 23.15
C ALA A 125 -1.75 -2.40 22.19
N PRO A 126 -2.34 -1.57 21.30
CA PRO A 126 -3.37 -2.02 20.37
C PRO A 126 -2.82 -3.10 19.46
N SER A 127 -3.43 -4.29 19.50
CA SER A 127 -2.98 -5.44 18.70
C SER A 127 -3.61 -5.46 17.32
N ILE A 128 -2.99 -6.17 16.37
CA ILE A 128 -3.59 -6.43 15.05
C ILE A 128 -4.94 -7.17 15.18
N THR A 129 -5.15 -7.88 16.29
CA THR A 129 -6.35 -8.65 16.60
C THR A 129 -7.51 -7.83 17.20
N ASP A 130 -7.29 -6.56 17.54
CA ASP A 130 -8.33 -5.65 18.04
C ASP A 130 -7.96 -4.19 17.80
N LEU A 131 -8.14 -3.74 16.56
CA LEU A 131 -7.76 -2.40 16.13
C LEU A 131 -8.49 -1.28 16.89
N ALA A 132 -9.67 -1.56 17.44
CA ALA A 132 -10.47 -0.56 18.15
C ALA A 132 -9.77 -0.04 19.43
N GLN A 133 -8.83 -0.81 19.98
CA GLN A 133 -8.00 -0.41 21.13
C GLN A 133 -7.16 0.84 20.85
N SER A 134 -6.87 1.15 19.58
CA SER A 134 -6.16 2.39 19.21
C SER A 134 -7.01 3.64 19.35
N LEU A 135 -8.34 3.50 19.41
CA LEU A 135 -9.31 4.59 19.54
C LEU A 135 -9.82 4.76 20.98
N GLU A 136 -9.30 3.98 21.92
CA GLU A 136 -9.63 4.09 23.33
C GLU A 136 -8.93 5.29 23.96
N VAL A 137 -9.62 5.96 24.89
CA VAL A 137 -9.14 7.19 25.53
C VAL A 137 -7.84 7.01 26.30
N ASP A 138 -7.57 5.80 26.78
CA ASP A 138 -6.38 5.39 27.54
C ASP A 138 -5.40 4.55 26.72
N SER A 139 -5.56 4.48 25.39
CA SER A 139 -4.64 3.74 24.51
C SER A 139 -3.18 4.19 24.74
N PRO A 140 -2.23 3.26 24.94
CA PRO A 140 -0.81 3.60 25.13
C PRO A 140 -0.10 4.03 23.85
N VAL A 141 -0.64 3.65 22.70
CA VAL A 141 -0.11 3.95 21.36
C VAL A 141 -1.13 4.81 20.63
N VAL A 142 -0.84 6.10 20.55
CA VAL A 142 -1.76 7.10 20.00
C VAL A 142 -1.14 7.69 18.75
N VAL A 143 -1.93 7.76 17.68
CA VAL A 143 -1.60 8.55 16.48
C VAL A 143 -2.77 9.49 16.22
N ILE A 144 -2.55 10.80 16.18
CA ILE A 144 -3.61 11.79 15.94
C ILE A 144 -3.35 12.61 14.69
N ARG A 145 -4.42 12.99 13.98
CA ARG A 145 -4.36 14.08 13.00
C ARG A 145 -4.22 15.40 13.75
N ALA A 146 -3.12 16.12 13.56
CA ALA A 146 -2.79 17.29 14.37
C ALA A 146 -3.79 18.45 14.24
N SER A 147 -4.47 18.56 13.09
CA SER A 147 -5.44 19.62 12.79
C SER A 147 -6.80 19.41 13.45
N THR A 148 -7.15 18.16 13.80
CA THR A 148 -8.45 17.81 14.41
C THR A 148 -8.35 17.20 15.81
N GLY A 149 -7.20 16.66 16.18
CA GLY A 149 -7.04 15.85 17.40
C GLY A 149 -7.66 14.45 17.30
N GLU A 150 -8.17 14.05 16.13
CA GLU A 150 -8.81 12.75 15.93
C GLU A 150 -7.76 11.62 15.94
N GLN A 151 -8.00 10.60 16.76
CA GLN A 151 -7.19 9.38 16.81
C GLN A 151 -7.35 8.56 15.54
N HIS A 152 -6.24 7.99 15.08
CA HIS A 152 -6.15 7.21 13.86
C HIS A 152 -6.13 5.72 14.19
N LEU A 153 -6.81 4.92 13.35
CA LEU A 153 -6.86 3.47 13.53
C LEU A 153 -5.49 2.85 13.23
N VAL A 154 -4.83 2.34 14.26
CA VAL A 154 -3.49 1.73 14.18
C VAL A 154 -3.39 0.44 14.98
N PHE A 155 -2.34 -0.33 14.75
CA PHE A 155 -1.89 -1.35 15.71
C PHE A 155 -0.38 -1.25 15.91
N ALA A 156 0.11 -1.80 17.03
CA ALA A 156 1.52 -1.92 17.34
C ALA A 156 1.98 -3.38 17.37
N GLU A 157 3.19 -3.62 16.90
CA GLU A 157 3.86 -4.92 16.96
C GLU A 157 5.37 -4.76 17.17
N LEU A 158 6.04 -5.81 17.62
CA LEU A 158 7.50 -5.89 17.63
C LEU A 158 7.96 -6.67 16.39
N ASP A 159 9.11 -6.28 15.84
CA ASP A 159 9.69 -6.99 14.70
C ASP A 159 10.11 -8.41 15.09
N ALA A 160 9.33 -9.40 14.66
CA ALA A 160 9.55 -10.82 14.93
C ALA A 160 10.59 -11.47 13.98
N ASN A 161 11.27 -10.68 13.14
CA ASN A 161 12.37 -11.16 12.30
C ASN A 161 13.73 -11.21 13.04
N THR A 162 13.75 -10.85 14.32
CA THR A 162 14.91 -10.94 15.20
C THR A 162 14.47 -11.11 16.65
N ASP A 163 15.27 -11.85 17.43
CA ASP A 163 15.13 -11.95 18.89
C ASP A 163 16.15 -11.06 19.62
N ASP A 164 17.02 -10.35 18.89
CA ASP A 164 17.97 -9.40 19.48
C ASP A 164 17.26 -8.07 19.80
N PRO A 165 17.15 -7.67 21.08
CA PRO A 165 16.47 -6.44 21.46
C PRO A 165 17.06 -5.17 20.83
N ALA A 166 18.36 -5.17 20.46
CA ALA A 166 18.99 -4.01 19.81
C ALA A 166 18.62 -3.87 18.33
N GLU A 167 18.13 -4.95 17.72
CA GLU A 167 17.70 -5.02 16.32
C GLU A 167 16.18 -5.03 16.17
N GLN A 168 15.44 -5.27 17.24
CA GLN A 168 14.00 -5.38 17.23
C GLN A 168 13.35 -3.99 17.21
N ALA A 169 12.68 -3.64 16.11
CA ALA A 169 11.92 -2.40 16.01
C ALA A 169 10.55 -2.52 16.67
N PHE A 170 10.10 -1.44 17.32
CA PHE A 170 8.69 -1.22 17.65
C PHE A 170 8.01 -0.62 16.42
N ILE A 171 7.00 -1.30 15.89
CA ILE A 171 6.34 -0.95 14.63
C ILE A 171 4.91 -0.53 14.94
N ILE A 172 4.47 0.61 14.40
CA ILE A 172 3.08 1.04 14.40
C ILE A 172 2.60 1.07 12.94
N ARG A 173 1.43 0.51 12.66
CA ARG A 173 0.87 0.46 11.31
C ARG A 173 -0.51 1.10 11.25
N PRO A 174 -0.77 1.99 10.29
CA PRO A 174 -2.13 2.44 9.99
C PRO A 174 -2.96 1.30 9.40
N MET A 175 -4.25 1.28 9.76
CA MET A 175 -5.24 0.37 9.16
C MET A 175 -6.32 1.13 8.37
N VAL A 176 -6.14 2.44 8.19
CA VAL A 176 -6.78 3.31 7.19
C VAL A 176 -5.71 4.30 6.74
N GLN A 177 -5.67 4.71 5.48
CA GLN A 177 -4.63 5.62 5.03
C GLN A 177 -4.66 6.93 5.81
N PHE A 178 -3.48 7.46 6.10
CA PHE A 178 -3.35 8.82 6.59
C PHE A 178 -3.82 9.79 5.51
N GLU A 179 -4.40 10.91 5.95
CA GLU A 179 -4.85 11.95 5.05
C GLU A 179 -3.66 12.65 4.39
N ARG A 180 -3.75 12.85 3.07
CA ARG A 180 -2.66 13.46 2.30
C ARG A 180 -2.51 14.93 2.65
N GLY A 181 -1.26 15.39 2.73
CA GLY A 181 -0.92 16.78 3.11
C GLY A 181 -1.20 17.15 4.57
N GLU A 182 -1.74 16.24 5.38
CA GLU A 182 -1.96 16.48 6.81
C GLU A 182 -0.72 16.13 7.64
N ARG A 183 -0.62 16.78 8.81
CA ARG A 183 0.38 16.47 9.84
C ARG A 183 -0.21 15.52 10.87
N TYR A 184 0.52 14.48 11.21
CA TYR A 184 0.16 13.51 12.24
C TYR A 184 1.16 13.54 13.40
N ILE A 185 0.67 13.37 14.62
CA ILE A 185 1.48 13.27 15.85
C ILE A 185 1.37 11.84 16.36
N VAL A 186 2.51 11.21 16.61
CA VAL A 186 2.63 9.91 17.28
C VAL A 186 2.96 10.17 18.74
N ALA A 187 2.25 9.52 19.65
CA ALA A 187 2.48 9.59 21.09
C ALA A 187 2.44 8.18 21.70
N LEU A 188 3.52 7.83 22.39
CA LEU A 188 3.65 6.64 23.20
C LEU A 188 3.59 7.06 24.67
N ARG A 189 2.73 6.44 25.46
CA ARG A 189 2.57 6.77 26.88
C ARG A 189 2.43 5.53 27.74
N ASN A 190 2.81 5.64 29.01
CA ASN A 190 2.62 4.59 30.00
C ASN A 190 3.11 3.19 29.56
N LEU A 191 4.15 3.13 28.71
CA LEU A 191 4.72 1.87 28.23
C LEU A 191 5.29 1.07 29.40
N ARG A 192 5.16 -0.25 29.36
CA ARG A 192 5.58 -1.12 30.47
C ARG A 192 6.55 -2.20 30.02
N ASP A 193 7.40 -2.61 30.93
CA ASP A 193 8.22 -3.81 30.77
C ASP A 193 7.45 -5.09 31.15
N SER A 194 8.12 -6.24 31.01
CA SER A 194 7.56 -7.55 31.36
C SER A 194 7.25 -7.72 32.86
N ALA A 195 7.86 -6.91 33.74
CA ALA A 195 7.55 -6.88 35.17
C ALA A 195 6.33 -5.99 35.49
N GLY A 196 5.83 -5.24 34.52
CA GLY A 196 4.72 -4.31 34.64
C GLY A 196 5.14 -2.91 35.11
N GLU A 197 6.45 -2.64 35.22
CA GLU A 197 6.98 -1.34 35.59
C GLU A 197 6.94 -0.39 34.40
N VAL A 198 6.68 0.89 34.65
CA VAL A 198 6.62 1.92 33.59
C VAL A 198 8.03 2.20 33.10
N LEU A 199 8.21 2.17 31.77
CA LEU A 199 9.48 2.50 31.12
C LEU A 199 9.79 3.99 31.27
N GLU A 200 11.05 4.30 31.53
CA GLU A 200 11.54 5.67 31.56
C GLU A 200 11.71 6.22 30.14
N ALA A 201 11.22 7.44 29.91
CA ALA A 201 11.36 8.14 28.63
C ALA A 201 12.83 8.36 28.24
N PRO A 202 13.18 8.34 26.94
CA PRO A 202 14.53 8.68 26.46
C PRO A 202 15.00 10.05 26.95
N GLU A 203 16.29 10.19 27.24
CA GLU A 203 16.85 11.31 27.99
C GLU A 203 16.52 12.70 27.39
N VAL A 204 16.67 12.86 26.06
CA VAL A 204 16.33 14.10 25.35
C VAL A 204 14.83 14.38 25.42
N PHE A 205 13.99 13.38 25.14
CA PHE A 205 12.53 13.54 25.19
C PHE A 205 12.05 13.89 26.61
N ARG A 206 12.62 13.26 27.64
CA ARG A 206 12.35 13.55 29.05
C ARG A 206 12.69 15.00 29.40
N ALA A 207 13.79 15.56 28.88
CA ALA A 207 14.13 16.97 29.08
C ALA A 207 13.11 17.93 28.46
N PHE A 208 12.53 17.57 27.30
CA PHE A 208 11.38 18.29 26.76
C PHE A 208 10.15 18.10 27.65
N ARG A 209 9.73 16.86 27.90
CA ARG A 209 8.53 16.51 28.67
C ARG A 209 8.49 17.16 30.06
N ASP A 210 9.60 17.16 30.77
CA ASP A 210 9.69 17.61 32.17
C ASP A 210 10.11 19.09 32.29
N ASP A 211 10.14 19.84 31.19
CA ASP A 211 10.55 21.26 31.12
C ASP A 211 11.92 21.51 31.77
N THR A 212 12.86 20.57 31.56
CA THR A 212 14.22 20.66 32.07
C THR A 212 15.14 21.30 31.04
N LEU A 213 15.70 22.47 31.36
CA LEU A 213 16.65 23.18 30.50
C LEU A 213 17.95 22.41 30.34
N THR A 214 18.54 22.51 29.16
CA THR A 214 19.83 21.91 28.81
C THR A 214 20.84 22.98 28.39
N ASP A 215 22.13 22.65 28.44
CA ASP A 215 23.19 23.48 27.86
C ASP A 215 23.43 23.19 26.37
N ASN A 216 22.65 22.28 25.78
CA ASN A 216 22.73 21.86 24.39
C ASN A 216 21.84 22.74 23.50
N ALA A 217 22.46 23.46 22.56
CA ALA A 217 21.77 24.40 21.71
C ALA A 217 20.74 23.75 20.76
N ASP A 218 20.97 22.52 20.30
CA ASP A 218 20.06 21.82 19.37
C ASP A 218 18.77 21.41 20.08
N ILE A 219 18.87 20.93 21.32
CA ILE A 219 17.72 20.63 22.17
C ILE A 219 16.92 21.91 22.41
N GLU A 220 17.57 22.99 22.88
CA GLU A 220 16.87 24.23 23.19
C GLU A 220 16.25 24.91 21.94
N ALA A 221 16.83 24.70 20.76
CA ALA A 221 16.25 25.17 19.50
C ALA A 221 14.95 24.43 19.13
N ARG A 222 14.83 23.13 19.46
CA ARG A 222 13.63 22.32 19.18
C ARG A 222 12.52 22.48 20.24
N ARG A 223 12.84 22.93 21.46
CA ARG A 223 11.90 23.05 22.58
C ARG A 223 10.57 23.74 22.23
N PRO A 224 10.54 24.90 21.53
CA PRO A 224 9.27 25.55 21.19
C PRO A 224 8.34 24.70 20.31
N ALA A 225 8.91 23.89 19.41
CA ALA A 225 8.13 22.98 18.58
C ALA A 225 7.57 21.81 19.41
N MET A 226 8.36 21.28 20.35
CA MET A 226 7.91 20.25 21.28
C MET A 226 6.80 20.75 22.21
N ASP A 227 6.92 21.97 22.73
CA ASP A 227 5.85 22.55 23.57
C ASP A 227 4.54 22.76 22.78
N ALA A 228 4.62 23.13 21.51
CA ALA A 228 3.43 23.21 20.64
C ALA A 228 2.82 21.81 20.36
N LEU A 229 3.67 20.80 20.16
CA LEU A 229 3.24 19.40 20.02
C LEU A 229 2.54 18.93 21.30
N PHE A 230 3.10 19.18 22.48
CA PHE A 230 2.48 18.82 23.76
C PHE A 230 1.14 19.54 23.97
N SER A 231 1.04 20.83 23.64
CA SER A 231 -0.24 21.55 23.70
C SER A 231 -1.30 20.90 22.80
N THR A 232 -0.93 20.43 21.61
CA THR A 232 -1.86 19.75 20.70
C THR A 232 -2.30 18.40 21.25
N LEU A 233 -1.39 17.65 21.87
CA LEU A 233 -1.70 16.39 22.55
C LEU A 233 -2.60 16.59 23.77
N GLU A 234 -2.34 17.60 24.59
CA GLU A 234 -3.17 17.95 25.75
C GLU A 234 -4.60 18.33 25.33
N ASP A 235 -4.76 19.11 24.25
CA ASP A 235 -6.06 19.44 23.66
C ASP A 235 -6.81 18.18 23.15
N ALA A 236 -6.06 17.15 22.72
CA ALA A 236 -6.59 15.84 22.33
C ALA A 236 -6.75 14.87 23.52
N GLY A 237 -6.49 15.29 24.77
CA GLY A 237 -6.67 14.49 25.97
C GLY A 237 -5.50 13.54 26.30
N VAL A 238 -4.32 13.76 25.74
CA VAL A 238 -3.09 13.00 26.05
C VAL A 238 -2.21 13.86 26.96
N GLU A 239 -2.06 13.45 28.23
CA GLU A 239 -1.31 14.22 29.22
C GLU A 239 0.21 14.15 29.01
N ARG A 240 0.87 15.31 28.99
CA ARG A 240 2.34 15.43 28.82
C ARG A 240 3.14 14.55 29.78
N SER A 241 2.72 14.44 31.05
CA SER A 241 3.44 13.66 32.07
C SER A 241 3.41 12.15 31.87
N GLU A 242 2.48 11.63 31.07
CA GLU A 242 2.36 10.19 30.79
C GLU A 242 3.27 9.73 29.65
N LEU A 243 3.81 10.68 28.88
CA LEU A 243 4.52 10.38 27.63
C LEU A 243 5.86 9.68 27.89
N TYR A 244 6.07 8.60 27.15
CA TYR A 244 7.35 7.94 26.93
C TYR A 244 8.11 8.60 25.76
N LEU A 245 7.43 8.83 24.64
CA LEU A 245 8.00 9.42 23.42
C LEU A 245 6.88 10.04 22.57
N ALA A 246 7.12 11.17 21.92
CA ALA A 246 6.20 11.75 20.95
C ALA A 246 6.94 12.57 19.87
N TRP A 247 6.44 12.53 18.64
CA TRP A 247 6.99 13.24 17.48
C TRP A 247 5.91 13.40 16.41
N ASP A 248 6.19 14.17 15.36
CA ASP A 248 5.26 14.43 14.26
C ASP A 248 5.87 14.20 12.88
N PHE A 249 5.01 13.97 11.90
CA PHE A 249 5.36 13.85 10.49
C PHE A 249 4.24 14.37 9.58
N THR A 250 4.60 14.86 8.40
CA THR A 250 3.68 15.36 7.38
C THR A 250 3.54 14.35 6.23
N VAL A 251 2.31 13.99 5.88
CA VAL A 251 2.02 13.05 4.79
C VAL A 251 2.14 13.76 3.44
N ALA A 252 2.71 13.10 2.44
CA ALA A 252 2.87 13.63 1.09
C ALA A 252 1.53 14.03 0.46
N SER A 253 1.56 15.04 -0.41
CA SER A 253 0.37 15.50 -1.12
C SER A 253 -0.11 14.49 -2.17
N ALA A 254 -1.39 14.57 -2.55
CA ALA A 254 -1.94 13.78 -3.64
C ALA A 254 -1.18 14.04 -4.95
N ARG A 255 -0.81 15.30 -5.19
CA ARG A 255 -0.05 15.71 -6.36
C ARG A 255 1.32 15.04 -6.40
N ASN A 256 2.11 15.12 -5.32
CA ASN A 256 3.47 14.57 -5.29
C ASN A 256 3.52 13.06 -5.59
N ILE A 257 2.54 12.32 -5.08
CA ILE A 257 2.41 10.87 -5.27
C ILE A 257 2.02 10.53 -6.72
N THR A 258 1.07 11.27 -7.30
CA THR A 258 0.37 10.84 -8.53
C THR A 258 0.81 11.56 -9.80
N GLU A 259 1.46 12.73 -9.71
CA GLU A 259 1.64 13.63 -10.86
C GLU A 259 2.45 13.03 -12.00
N ARG A 260 3.46 12.20 -11.70
CA ARG A 260 4.29 11.56 -12.74
C ARG A 260 3.47 10.60 -13.60
N LEU A 261 2.72 9.69 -12.96
CA LEU A 261 1.86 8.74 -13.67
C LEU A 261 0.74 9.44 -14.44
N LEU A 262 0.12 10.46 -13.83
CA LEU A 262 -0.93 11.25 -14.50
C LEU A 262 -0.38 12.03 -15.69
N HIS A 263 0.83 12.58 -15.57
CA HIS A 263 1.51 13.29 -16.65
C HIS A 263 1.77 12.37 -17.85
N ILE A 264 2.44 11.23 -17.64
CA ILE A 264 2.74 10.30 -18.75
C ILE A 264 1.47 9.74 -19.39
N ARG A 265 0.41 9.52 -18.59
CA ARG A 265 -0.90 9.10 -19.09
C ARG A 265 -1.52 10.18 -19.97
N ASP A 266 -1.65 11.39 -19.42
CA ASP A 266 -2.39 12.46 -20.10
C ASP A 266 -1.65 12.93 -21.36
N GLU A 267 -0.32 12.97 -21.36
CA GLU A 267 0.47 13.25 -22.55
C GLU A 267 0.29 12.14 -23.61
N ALA A 268 0.45 10.88 -23.21
CA ALA A 268 0.35 9.76 -24.14
C ALA A 268 -1.06 9.65 -24.77
N PHE A 269 -2.13 9.90 -24.00
CA PHE A 269 -3.49 9.89 -24.53
C PHE A 269 -3.85 11.16 -25.30
N ALA A 270 -3.23 12.32 -25.00
CA ALA A 270 -3.37 13.51 -25.82
C ALA A 270 -2.75 13.30 -27.22
N ASP A 271 -1.58 12.68 -27.29
CA ASP A 271 -0.89 12.30 -28.53
C ASP A 271 -1.70 11.27 -29.34
N LEU A 272 -2.26 10.27 -28.66
CA LEU A 272 -3.06 9.22 -29.28
C LEU A 272 -4.43 9.73 -29.78
N GLY A 273 -5.05 10.66 -29.04
CA GLY A 273 -6.38 11.16 -29.30
C GLY A 273 -7.43 10.04 -29.35
N ALA A 274 -8.24 10.02 -30.41
CA ALA A 274 -9.28 9.01 -30.64
C ALA A 274 -8.77 7.75 -31.40
N ALA A 275 -7.47 7.69 -31.74
CA ALA A 275 -6.91 6.55 -32.44
C ALA A 275 -6.76 5.32 -31.52
N ALA A 276 -6.50 4.17 -32.13
CA ALA A 276 -5.98 3.00 -31.44
C ALA A 276 -4.43 3.03 -31.50
N PRO A 277 -3.72 2.50 -30.49
CA PRO A 277 -2.28 2.30 -30.58
C PRO A 277 -1.90 1.46 -31.80
N ASP A 278 -0.71 1.69 -32.37
CA ASP A 278 -0.16 0.79 -33.38
C ASP A 278 0.20 -0.56 -32.72
N TYR A 279 -0.02 -1.65 -33.46
CA TYR A 279 0.30 -3.00 -32.99
C TYR A 279 0.66 -3.93 -34.15
N VAL A 280 1.33 -5.02 -33.80
CA VAL A 280 1.71 -6.11 -34.70
C VAL A 280 1.26 -7.43 -34.06
N ILE A 281 0.63 -8.28 -34.87
CA ILE A 281 0.33 -9.66 -34.48
C ILE A 281 1.51 -10.52 -34.89
N ASP A 282 2.18 -11.09 -33.89
CA ASP A 282 3.35 -11.94 -34.08
C ASP A 282 2.96 -13.42 -34.19
N THR A 283 1.96 -13.84 -33.41
CA THR A 283 1.47 -15.22 -33.38
C THR A 283 -0.06 -15.28 -33.39
N LEU A 284 -0.59 -16.18 -34.20
CA LEU A 284 -2.01 -16.52 -34.27
C LEU A 284 -2.12 -18.04 -34.26
N THR A 285 -2.65 -18.61 -33.17
CA THR A 285 -2.72 -20.06 -32.98
C THR A 285 -4.17 -20.48 -32.80
N ASP A 286 -4.67 -21.28 -33.75
CA ASP A 286 -5.98 -21.94 -33.63
C ASP A 286 -5.80 -23.33 -33.03
N PHE A 287 -6.57 -23.62 -31.98
CA PHE A 287 -6.53 -24.89 -31.28
C PHE A 287 -7.67 -25.79 -31.71
N ALA A 288 -7.38 -27.05 -32.02
CA ALA A 288 -8.41 -28.07 -32.20
C ALA A 288 -9.01 -28.49 -30.83
N PRO A 289 -10.29 -28.91 -30.77
CA PRO A 289 -10.83 -29.50 -29.56
C PRO A 289 -9.99 -30.71 -29.13
N CYS A 290 -9.92 -30.94 -27.82
CA CYS A 290 -9.22 -32.11 -27.30
C CYS A 290 -9.92 -33.41 -27.68
N ASP A 291 -9.14 -34.46 -27.88
CA ASP A 291 -9.66 -35.79 -28.09
C ASP A 291 -10.25 -36.36 -26.78
N PRO A 292 -11.12 -37.39 -26.84
CA PRO A 292 -11.70 -38.00 -25.63
C PRO A 292 -10.68 -38.51 -24.60
N ASP A 293 -9.45 -38.82 -25.05
CA ASP A 293 -8.37 -39.33 -24.20
C ASP A 293 -7.46 -38.21 -23.63
N GLY A 294 -7.76 -36.93 -23.94
CA GLY A 294 -7.05 -35.75 -23.46
C GLY A 294 -6.54 -34.85 -24.60
N CYS A 295 -6.02 -33.68 -24.22
CA CYS A 295 -5.43 -32.72 -25.14
C CYS A 295 -4.00 -33.12 -25.54
N THR A 296 -3.67 -32.94 -26.82
CA THR A 296 -2.31 -33.05 -27.37
C THR A 296 -1.83 -31.71 -27.93
N ASP A 297 -0.58 -31.62 -28.39
CA ASP A 297 -0.04 -30.38 -28.97
C ASP A 297 -0.93 -29.82 -30.09
N GLY A 298 -1.30 -28.55 -29.98
CA GLY A 298 -2.24 -27.90 -30.92
C GLY A 298 -3.72 -28.14 -30.61
N GLN A 299 -4.04 -28.82 -29.49
CA GLN A 299 -5.38 -28.90 -28.93
C GLN A 299 -5.49 -28.14 -27.61
N ASP A 300 -6.68 -27.61 -27.33
CA ASP A 300 -6.99 -26.93 -26.07
C ASP A 300 -8.48 -27.15 -25.75
N GLU A 301 -8.81 -27.45 -24.50
CA GLU A 301 -10.17 -27.80 -24.07
C GLU A 301 -11.04 -26.56 -23.93
N GLN A 302 -10.46 -25.43 -23.48
CA GLN A 302 -11.20 -24.21 -23.16
C GLN A 302 -11.06 -23.14 -24.26
N ILE A 303 -9.90 -23.06 -24.91
CA ILE A 303 -9.53 -21.98 -25.82
C ILE A 303 -9.59 -22.44 -27.28
N ALA A 304 -10.16 -21.60 -28.14
CA ALA A 304 -10.21 -21.84 -29.58
C ALA A 304 -9.08 -21.15 -30.33
N ARG A 305 -8.67 -19.97 -29.86
CA ARG A 305 -7.61 -19.17 -30.49
C ARG A 305 -6.82 -18.39 -29.46
N GLU A 306 -5.52 -18.33 -29.66
CA GLU A 306 -4.61 -17.40 -28.98
C GLU A 306 -3.98 -16.44 -30.00
N ILE A 307 -3.89 -15.18 -29.60
CA ILE A 307 -3.30 -14.10 -30.38
C ILE A 307 -2.22 -13.48 -29.52
N GLY A 308 -1.00 -13.46 -30.02
CA GLY A 308 0.15 -12.86 -29.35
C GLY A 308 0.80 -11.83 -30.26
N GLY A 309 1.30 -10.76 -29.68
CA GLY A 309 1.89 -9.68 -30.46
C GLY A 309 2.54 -8.60 -29.63
N THR A 310 2.79 -7.47 -30.29
CA THR A 310 3.43 -6.29 -29.72
C THR A 310 2.58 -5.06 -30.02
N PHE A 311 2.44 -4.14 -29.07
CA PHE A 311 1.83 -2.83 -29.26
C PHE A 311 2.77 -1.73 -28.79
N PHE A 312 2.59 -0.52 -29.34
CA PHE A 312 3.52 0.58 -29.13
C PHE A 312 2.91 1.67 -28.25
N VAL A 313 3.67 2.06 -27.23
CA VAL A 313 3.29 3.05 -26.20
C VAL A 313 4.36 4.13 -26.16
N PRO A 314 4.06 5.42 -25.96
CA PRO A 314 5.10 6.42 -25.69
C PRO A 314 6.07 5.95 -24.58
N ASN A 315 7.38 6.02 -24.86
CA ASN A 315 8.41 5.61 -23.91
C ASN A 315 8.94 6.82 -23.12
N PHE A 316 8.69 6.81 -21.82
CA PHE A 316 9.18 7.81 -20.87
C PHE A 316 10.44 7.35 -20.12
N LEU A 317 10.97 6.17 -20.42
CA LEU A 317 12.17 5.62 -19.78
C LEU A 317 13.45 6.08 -20.47
N ASP A 318 14.55 6.13 -19.72
CA ASP A 318 15.86 6.59 -20.16
C ASP A 318 16.66 5.57 -21.00
N SER A 319 15.99 4.58 -21.58
CA SER A 319 16.55 3.64 -22.55
C SER A 319 15.62 3.44 -23.74
N ASP A 320 16.20 3.21 -24.92
CA ASP A 320 15.44 3.05 -26.17
C ASP A 320 14.42 1.92 -26.07
N GLU A 321 14.79 0.79 -25.45
CA GLU A 321 13.92 -0.38 -25.26
C GLU A 321 13.09 -0.37 -23.96
N GLY A 322 13.33 0.55 -23.03
CA GLY A 322 12.69 0.53 -21.70
C GLY A 322 13.03 -0.72 -20.87
N ALA A 323 14.28 -1.18 -20.96
CA ALA A 323 14.75 -2.42 -20.33
C ALA A 323 14.71 -2.36 -18.78
N PRO A 324 14.69 -3.52 -18.07
CA PRO A 324 14.83 -3.54 -16.62
C PRO A 324 16.01 -2.70 -16.12
N GLY A 325 15.77 -1.89 -15.10
CA GLY A 325 16.76 -0.93 -14.56
C GLY A 325 16.80 0.44 -15.23
N SER A 326 15.92 0.71 -16.19
CA SER A 326 15.73 2.07 -16.73
C SER A 326 14.90 2.92 -15.79
N ALA A 327 15.31 4.17 -15.58
CA ALA A 327 14.54 5.17 -14.83
C ALA A 327 13.73 6.04 -15.79
N PHE A 328 12.94 6.98 -15.27
CA PHE A 328 12.32 7.98 -16.13
C PHE A 328 13.37 8.91 -16.76
N TYR A 329 13.14 9.27 -18.02
CA TYR A 329 13.90 10.27 -18.74
C TYR A 329 13.40 11.66 -18.36
N TYR A 330 14.33 12.58 -18.07
CA TYR A 330 14.04 13.99 -17.80
C TYR A 330 14.88 14.85 -18.75
N ALA A 331 14.24 15.63 -19.61
CA ALA A 331 14.90 16.54 -20.52
C ALA A 331 15.55 17.70 -19.74
N THR A 332 16.49 18.41 -20.38
CA THR A 332 17.09 19.61 -19.78
C THR A 332 16.45 20.87 -20.38
N PRO A 333 15.92 21.80 -19.56
CA PRO A 333 15.90 21.78 -18.08
C PRO A 333 14.88 20.79 -17.49
N ASP A 334 15.28 20.11 -16.40
CA ASP A 334 14.42 19.16 -15.65
C ASP A 334 13.36 19.93 -14.85
N ASP A 335 12.09 19.70 -15.16
CA ASP A 335 10.93 20.30 -14.48
C ASP A 335 10.29 19.38 -13.43
N GLY A 336 10.87 18.20 -13.22
CA GLY A 336 10.41 17.18 -12.28
C GLY A 336 9.40 16.19 -12.85
N LEU A 337 8.99 16.33 -14.11
CA LEU A 337 8.06 15.43 -14.79
C LEU A 337 8.77 14.62 -15.90
N PRO A 338 8.42 13.34 -16.11
CA PRO A 338 9.06 12.52 -17.13
C PRO A 338 8.78 13.00 -18.55
N ASP A 339 9.82 13.11 -19.37
CA ASP A 339 9.72 13.42 -20.79
C ASP A 339 9.79 12.17 -21.66
N ARG A 340 9.26 12.24 -22.88
CA ARG A 340 9.48 11.20 -23.89
C ARG A 340 10.93 11.16 -24.34
N LEU A 341 11.56 9.99 -24.23
CA LEU A 341 12.93 9.80 -24.73
C LEU A 341 12.99 10.13 -26.23
N ASN A 342 13.99 10.90 -26.64
CA ASN A 342 14.18 11.39 -28.03
C ASN A 342 12.98 12.17 -28.62
N GLY A 343 11.96 12.52 -27.83
CA GLY A 343 10.76 13.26 -28.23
C GLY A 343 9.67 12.44 -28.93
N ASP A 344 10.00 11.28 -29.51
CA ASP A 344 9.05 10.42 -30.21
C ASP A 344 9.26 8.91 -29.97
N ASN A 345 10.16 8.51 -29.05
CA ASN A 345 10.43 7.09 -28.83
C ASN A 345 9.19 6.33 -28.34
N LEU A 346 9.15 5.03 -28.68
CA LEU A 346 8.05 4.12 -28.37
C LEU A 346 8.58 2.88 -27.65
N PHE A 347 7.88 2.49 -26.60
CA PHE A 347 8.05 1.27 -25.85
C PHE A 347 7.26 0.16 -26.56
N ALA A 348 7.92 -0.95 -26.84
CA ALA A 348 7.31 -2.13 -27.44
C ALA A 348 6.79 -3.07 -26.35
N ALA A 349 5.50 -2.97 -26.01
CA ALA A 349 4.85 -3.82 -25.02
C ALA A 349 4.28 -5.08 -25.67
N ASN A 350 4.44 -6.24 -25.02
CA ASN A 350 3.85 -7.49 -25.49
C ASN A 350 2.35 -7.57 -25.14
N PHE A 351 1.58 -8.31 -25.91
CA PHE A 351 0.24 -8.74 -25.50
C PHE A 351 -0.01 -10.21 -25.81
N VAL A 352 -0.87 -10.84 -24.99
CA VAL A 352 -1.46 -12.17 -25.24
C VAL A 352 -2.95 -12.09 -24.98
N CYS A 353 -3.77 -12.46 -25.97
CA CYS A 353 -5.23 -12.51 -25.89
C CYS A 353 -5.73 -13.91 -26.22
N ARG A 354 -6.71 -14.41 -25.46
CA ARG A 354 -7.24 -15.78 -25.65
C ARG A 354 -8.76 -15.77 -25.81
N ILE A 355 -9.24 -16.39 -26.89
CA ILE A 355 -10.66 -16.47 -27.26
C ILE A 355 -11.19 -17.86 -26.89
N PRO A 356 -12.18 -17.95 -25.98
CA PRO A 356 -12.70 -19.23 -25.51
C PRO A 356 -13.63 -19.91 -26.55
N ARG A 357 -13.76 -21.23 -26.44
CA ARG A 357 -14.64 -22.06 -27.31
C ARG A 357 -16.13 -21.73 -27.18
N SER A 358 -16.53 -21.13 -26.07
CA SER A 358 -17.91 -20.65 -25.86
C SER A 358 -18.25 -19.42 -26.71
N VAL A 359 -17.23 -18.74 -27.25
CA VAL A 359 -17.35 -17.57 -28.12
C VAL A 359 -17.22 -17.96 -29.60
N ALA A 360 -16.19 -18.74 -29.95
CA ALA A 360 -15.99 -19.23 -31.31
C ALA A 360 -15.26 -20.58 -31.31
N GLU A 361 -15.50 -21.42 -32.32
CA GLU A 361 -14.77 -22.68 -32.54
C GLU A 361 -14.34 -22.86 -33.99
N ASP A 362 -15.11 -22.28 -34.92
CA ASP A 362 -14.81 -22.17 -36.33
C ASP A 362 -14.80 -20.68 -36.69
N PHE A 363 -13.63 -20.13 -37.03
CA PHE A 363 -13.48 -18.73 -37.37
C PHE A 363 -13.94 -18.38 -38.79
N GLU A 364 -14.36 -19.37 -39.59
CA GLU A 364 -15.07 -19.16 -40.86
C GLU A 364 -16.60 -19.08 -40.65
N ALA A 365 -17.10 -19.41 -39.46
CA ALA A 365 -18.50 -19.25 -39.06
C ALA A 365 -18.69 -18.00 -38.18
N PRO A 366 -19.91 -17.42 -38.13
CA PRO A 366 -20.19 -16.35 -37.19
C PRO A 366 -19.94 -16.77 -35.73
N PRO A 367 -19.54 -15.84 -34.84
CA PRO A 367 -19.29 -16.16 -33.44
C PRO A 367 -20.58 -16.65 -32.75
N LYS A 368 -20.44 -17.59 -31.82
CA LYS A 368 -21.54 -18.13 -31.00
C LYS A 368 -22.07 -17.09 -30.01
N ALA A 369 -21.19 -16.21 -29.55
CA ALA A 369 -21.47 -15.10 -28.66
C ALA A 369 -20.40 -14.02 -28.82
N GLN A 370 -20.67 -12.82 -28.34
CA GLN A 370 -19.63 -11.80 -28.16
C GLN A 370 -19.09 -11.89 -26.73
N ALA A 371 -17.78 -12.04 -26.61
CA ALA A 371 -17.11 -12.05 -25.33
C ALA A 371 -17.12 -10.66 -24.67
N ARG A 372 -17.01 -10.63 -23.34
CA ARG A 372 -16.64 -9.43 -22.58
C ARG A 372 -15.10 -9.35 -22.49
N PRO A 373 -14.46 -8.30 -23.02
CA PRO A 373 -13.00 -8.18 -22.96
C PRO A 373 -12.55 -7.72 -21.57
N SER A 374 -11.55 -8.40 -21.00
CA SER A 374 -10.94 -8.03 -19.72
C SER A 374 -9.43 -8.01 -19.85
N LEU A 375 -8.80 -6.99 -19.29
CA LEU A 375 -7.38 -7.00 -18.98
C LEU A 375 -7.12 -8.06 -17.90
N TYR A 376 -5.97 -8.73 -17.99
CA TYR A 376 -5.50 -9.67 -16.97
C TYR A 376 -4.15 -9.25 -16.38
N GLY A 377 -4.11 -9.00 -15.08
CA GLY A 377 -2.90 -8.68 -14.33
C GLY A 377 -2.23 -9.92 -13.73
N HIS A 378 -1.00 -10.20 -14.13
CA HIS A 378 -0.25 -11.38 -13.69
C HIS A 378 0.31 -11.27 -12.26
N GLY A 379 0.72 -12.41 -11.68
CA GLY A 379 1.29 -12.55 -10.34
C GLY A 379 2.74 -12.05 -10.21
N LEU A 380 3.31 -12.20 -9.01
CA LEU A 380 4.61 -11.63 -8.63
C LEU A 380 5.72 -12.07 -9.58
N LEU A 381 6.37 -11.11 -10.26
CA LEU A 381 7.48 -11.35 -11.18
C LEU A 381 7.13 -12.37 -12.29
N GLY A 382 5.84 -12.40 -12.65
CA GLY A 382 5.27 -13.25 -13.69
C GLY A 382 5.38 -12.65 -15.09
N SER A 383 4.43 -12.99 -15.97
CA SER A 383 4.33 -12.39 -17.31
C SER A 383 2.90 -12.47 -17.83
N ALA A 384 2.62 -11.79 -18.94
CA ALA A 384 1.37 -11.90 -19.70
C ALA A 384 0.98 -13.35 -20.03
N ASN A 385 1.96 -14.27 -20.07
CA ASN A 385 1.70 -15.68 -20.29
C ASN A 385 0.88 -16.35 -19.18
N GLU A 386 0.69 -15.73 -18.01
CA GLU A 386 -0.26 -16.25 -17.02
C GLU A 386 -1.70 -16.22 -17.51
N ALA A 387 -2.03 -15.38 -18.50
CA ALA A 387 -3.32 -15.49 -19.20
C ALA A 387 -3.47 -16.83 -19.95
N ARG A 388 -2.38 -17.60 -20.14
CA ARG A 388 -2.42 -18.98 -20.67
C ARG A 388 -2.85 -19.97 -19.59
N GLY A 389 -4.09 -19.85 -19.13
CA GLY A 389 -4.70 -20.76 -18.16
C GLY A 389 -4.58 -20.34 -16.70
N GLY A 390 -3.62 -19.51 -16.33
CA GLY A 390 -3.37 -19.16 -14.94
C GLY A 390 -3.04 -20.39 -14.08
N THR A 391 -3.53 -20.44 -12.84
CA THR A 391 -3.32 -21.58 -11.95
C THR A 391 -4.38 -22.66 -12.23
N ARG A 392 -3.95 -23.81 -12.77
CA ARG A 392 -4.82 -24.95 -13.09
C ARG A 392 -5.99 -24.58 -14.03
N GLN A 393 -5.69 -23.82 -15.09
CA GLN A 393 -6.66 -23.41 -16.12
C GLN A 393 -7.79 -22.46 -15.62
N ASN A 394 -7.68 -21.89 -14.42
CA ASN A 394 -8.76 -21.08 -13.84
C ASN A 394 -9.15 -19.86 -14.72
N VAL A 395 -8.18 -19.24 -15.40
CA VAL A 395 -8.43 -18.08 -16.28
C VAL A 395 -9.21 -18.52 -17.52
N ASP A 396 -8.82 -19.65 -18.11
CA ASP A 396 -9.48 -20.18 -19.30
C ASP A 396 -10.86 -20.76 -19.00
N ILE A 397 -11.03 -21.39 -17.83
CA ILE A 397 -12.32 -21.86 -17.34
C ILE A 397 -13.26 -20.68 -17.16
N MET A 398 -12.79 -19.60 -16.52
CA MET A 398 -13.58 -18.37 -16.39
C MET A 398 -13.93 -17.76 -17.76
N ALA A 399 -12.98 -17.76 -18.71
CA ALA A 399 -13.23 -17.32 -20.08
C ALA A 399 -14.33 -18.16 -20.76
N LEU A 400 -14.22 -19.47 -20.65
CA LEU A 400 -15.17 -20.44 -21.22
C LEU A 400 -16.57 -20.28 -20.60
N ASP A 401 -16.68 -20.40 -19.29
CA ASP A 401 -17.96 -20.47 -18.56
C ASP A 401 -18.71 -19.14 -18.54
N HIS A 402 -18.00 -18.02 -18.70
CA HIS A 402 -18.57 -16.68 -18.59
C HIS A 402 -18.42 -15.81 -19.84
N GLN A 403 -18.00 -16.40 -20.96
CA GLN A 403 -17.84 -15.72 -22.25
C GLN A 403 -17.00 -14.45 -22.09
N MET A 404 -15.82 -14.61 -21.48
CA MET A 404 -14.85 -13.53 -21.31
C MET A 404 -13.66 -13.76 -22.23
N MET A 405 -13.04 -12.67 -22.69
CA MET A 405 -11.79 -12.72 -23.43
C MET A 405 -10.74 -11.99 -22.60
N PHE A 406 -9.74 -12.72 -22.12
CA PHE A 406 -8.64 -12.13 -21.35
C PHE A 406 -7.50 -11.72 -22.28
N CYS A 407 -7.01 -10.51 -22.07
CA CYS A 407 -5.80 -9.99 -22.69
C CYS A 407 -4.84 -9.50 -21.62
N ALA A 408 -3.58 -9.88 -21.70
CA ALA A 408 -2.56 -9.50 -20.73
C ALA A 408 -1.37 -8.83 -21.42
N THR A 409 -0.69 -7.96 -20.66
CA THR A 409 0.66 -7.44 -20.94
C THR A 409 1.49 -7.60 -19.67
N ASP A 410 2.80 -7.46 -19.78
CA ASP A 410 3.69 -7.55 -18.63
C ASP A 410 3.57 -6.30 -17.74
N TRP A 411 3.56 -6.48 -16.42
CA TRP A 411 3.84 -5.41 -15.47
C TRP A 411 5.31 -5.03 -15.61
N ALA A 412 5.67 -4.21 -16.59
CA ALA A 412 7.03 -3.68 -16.67
C ALA A 412 7.40 -3.07 -15.31
N GLY A 413 8.50 -3.50 -14.68
CA GLY A 413 8.87 -3.13 -13.30
C GLY A 413 8.64 -4.26 -12.30
N PHE A 414 7.73 -5.19 -12.57
CA PHE A 414 7.45 -6.39 -11.77
C PHE A 414 7.17 -7.63 -12.64
N ALA A 415 7.80 -7.71 -13.82
CA ALA A 415 7.73 -8.86 -14.70
C ALA A 415 8.91 -9.80 -14.46
N SER A 416 8.85 -11.00 -15.04
CA SER A 416 9.92 -12.00 -14.98
C SER A 416 11.25 -11.47 -15.51
N ALA A 417 11.22 -10.54 -16.47
CA ALA A 417 12.40 -9.84 -16.97
C ALA A 417 13.08 -8.97 -15.89
N ASP A 418 12.34 -8.50 -14.88
CA ASP A 418 12.84 -7.63 -13.82
C ASP A 418 13.51 -8.39 -12.66
N VAL A 419 13.35 -9.72 -12.56
CA VAL A 419 13.90 -10.54 -11.46
C VAL A 419 15.40 -10.26 -11.20
N PRO A 420 16.28 -10.23 -12.22
CA PRO A 420 17.70 -9.97 -11.98
C PRO A 420 17.97 -8.56 -11.44
N PHE A 421 17.14 -7.57 -11.80
CA PHE A 421 17.28 -6.20 -11.30
C PHE A 421 16.68 -6.04 -9.90
N ALA A 422 15.56 -6.69 -9.59
CA ALA A 422 14.99 -6.74 -8.24
C ALA A 422 16.01 -7.29 -7.21
N ILE A 423 16.77 -8.33 -7.58
CA ILE A 423 17.86 -8.87 -6.76
C ILE A 423 18.99 -7.85 -6.54
N GLN A 424 19.27 -6.98 -7.51
CA GLN A 424 20.27 -5.92 -7.37
C GLN A 424 19.79 -4.80 -6.45
N VAL A 425 18.52 -4.40 -6.57
CA VAL A 425 17.90 -3.38 -5.71
C VAL A 425 17.95 -3.78 -4.23
N LEU A 426 17.70 -5.06 -3.90
CA LEU A 426 17.80 -5.54 -2.52
C LEU A 426 19.24 -5.51 -1.95
N GLN A 427 20.24 -5.45 -2.83
CA GLN A 427 21.64 -5.35 -2.45
C GLN A 427 22.13 -3.90 -2.36
N ASP A 428 21.44 -2.98 -3.02
CA ASP A 428 21.71 -1.55 -3.06
C ASP A 428 20.39 -0.79 -3.31
N PHE A 429 19.83 -0.26 -2.22
CA PHE A 429 18.56 0.46 -2.28
C PHE A 429 18.64 1.77 -3.07
N SER A 430 19.83 2.27 -3.40
CA SER A 430 19.99 3.44 -4.29
C SER A 430 19.38 3.21 -5.68
N LEU A 431 19.23 1.94 -6.09
CA LEU A 431 18.68 1.54 -7.39
C LEU A 431 17.15 1.48 -7.43
N MET A 432 16.49 1.73 -6.30
CA MET A 432 15.05 1.54 -6.13
C MET A 432 14.21 2.41 -7.08
N GLN A 433 14.68 3.61 -7.43
CA GLN A 433 13.98 4.53 -8.34
C GLN A 433 13.59 3.87 -9.66
N ALA A 434 14.57 3.29 -10.36
CA ALA A 434 14.38 2.75 -11.70
C ALA A 434 13.31 1.64 -11.73
N PHE A 435 13.19 0.89 -10.64
CA PHE A 435 12.21 -0.17 -10.50
C PHE A 435 10.77 0.38 -10.54
N PHE A 436 10.47 1.50 -9.87
CA PHE A 436 9.12 2.09 -9.84
C PHE A 436 8.82 3.08 -10.96
N ASP A 437 9.84 3.74 -11.52
CA ASP A 437 9.67 4.50 -12.75
C ASP A 437 9.25 3.56 -13.89
N ARG A 438 9.92 2.41 -14.03
CA ARG A 438 9.50 1.36 -14.96
C ARG A 438 8.11 0.81 -14.65
N GLN A 439 7.74 0.70 -13.37
CA GLN A 439 6.39 0.29 -12.96
C GLN A 439 5.29 1.22 -13.45
N GLN A 440 5.51 2.54 -13.41
CA GLN A 440 4.56 3.52 -13.92
C GLN A 440 4.42 3.45 -15.45
N GLN A 441 5.52 3.21 -16.20
CA GLN A 441 5.44 2.87 -17.62
C GLN A 441 4.59 1.59 -17.84
N GLY A 442 4.74 0.58 -16.98
CA GLY A 442 3.92 -0.63 -17.00
C GLY A 442 2.42 -0.35 -16.83
N LEU A 443 2.04 0.54 -15.90
CA LEU A 443 0.64 0.97 -15.74
C LEU A 443 0.12 1.64 -17.03
N LEU A 444 0.91 2.50 -17.67
CA LEU A 444 0.56 3.12 -18.95
C LEU A 444 0.35 2.08 -20.06
N ASN A 445 1.21 1.04 -20.12
CA ASN A 445 1.08 -0.05 -21.09
C ASN A 445 -0.28 -0.77 -20.96
N PHE A 446 -0.73 -1.03 -19.73
CA PHE A 446 -2.06 -1.61 -19.50
C PHE A 446 -3.20 -0.69 -19.99
N MET A 447 -3.08 0.62 -19.80
CA MET A 447 -4.09 1.57 -20.29
C MET A 447 -4.16 1.59 -21.83
N PHE A 448 -3.01 1.48 -22.50
CA PHE A 448 -2.94 1.39 -23.96
C PHE A 448 -3.53 0.08 -24.49
N LEU A 449 -3.28 -1.05 -23.80
CA LEU A 449 -3.95 -2.32 -24.12
C LEU A 449 -5.47 -2.22 -23.95
N ALA A 450 -5.95 -1.50 -22.93
CA ALA A 450 -7.38 -1.21 -22.76
C ALA A 450 -7.95 -0.43 -23.96
N ARG A 451 -7.22 0.58 -24.45
CA ARG A 451 -7.60 1.36 -25.62
C ARG A 451 -7.65 0.51 -26.89
N LEU A 452 -6.75 -0.46 -27.07
CA LEU A 452 -6.78 -1.41 -28.18
C LEU A 452 -8.04 -2.29 -28.16
N LEU A 453 -8.48 -2.71 -26.97
CA LEU A 453 -9.71 -3.48 -26.82
C LEU A 453 -10.95 -2.62 -27.08
N LYS A 454 -10.96 -1.38 -26.62
CA LYS A 454 -12.14 -0.51 -26.69
C LYS A 454 -12.36 0.18 -28.03
N SER A 455 -11.28 0.52 -28.75
CA SER A 455 -11.37 1.31 -29.98
C SER A 455 -11.96 0.52 -31.15
N ASP A 456 -12.84 1.15 -31.94
CA ASP A 456 -13.34 0.60 -33.21
C ASP A 456 -12.22 0.40 -34.25
N ALA A 457 -11.10 1.11 -34.12
CA ALA A 457 -9.91 0.95 -34.94
C ALA A 457 -8.87 -0.01 -34.32
N GLY A 458 -9.15 -0.55 -33.13
CA GLY A 458 -8.29 -1.48 -32.42
C GLY A 458 -8.58 -2.94 -32.78
N PHE A 459 -8.44 -3.83 -31.80
CA PHE A 459 -8.51 -5.28 -32.01
C PHE A 459 -9.81 -5.75 -32.65
N ALA A 460 -10.96 -5.12 -32.36
CA ALA A 460 -12.23 -5.53 -32.95
C ALA A 460 -12.27 -5.42 -34.50
N ALA A 461 -11.47 -4.52 -35.09
CA ALA A 461 -11.35 -4.37 -36.53
C ALA A 461 -10.39 -5.38 -37.19
N ASP A 462 -9.56 -6.06 -36.40
CA ASP A 462 -8.55 -6.98 -36.91
C ASP A 462 -9.12 -8.37 -37.21
N PRO A 463 -8.83 -8.96 -38.38
CA PRO A 463 -9.27 -10.32 -38.72
C PRO A 463 -8.88 -11.39 -37.69
N ALA A 464 -7.80 -11.21 -36.93
CA ALA A 464 -7.40 -12.17 -35.89
C ALA A 464 -8.46 -12.28 -34.77
N PHE A 465 -9.17 -11.19 -34.49
CA PHE A 465 -10.23 -11.09 -33.47
C PHE A 465 -11.64 -11.16 -34.08
N GLN A 466 -11.76 -11.69 -35.29
CA GLN A 466 -13.05 -11.86 -35.97
C GLN A 466 -13.31 -13.33 -36.33
N ALA A 467 -14.59 -13.69 -36.33
CA ALA A 467 -15.11 -14.94 -36.86
C ALA A 467 -16.15 -14.62 -37.94
N ALA A 468 -15.95 -15.13 -39.16
CA ALA A 468 -16.72 -14.75 -40.36
C ALA A 468 -16.82 -13.22 -40.58
N GLY A 469 -15.75 -12.49 -40.27
CA GLY A 469 -15.69 -11.02 -40.38
C GLY A 469 -16.48 -10.26 -39.31
N GLN A 470 -16.96 -10.93 -38.25
CA GLN A 470 -17.64 -10.31 -37.11
C GLN A 470 -16.73 -10.34 -35.89
N PRO A 471 -16.62 -9.24 -35.11
CA PRO A 471 -15.84 -9.22 -33.88
C PRO A 471 -16.30 -10.30 -32.90
N VAL A 472 -15.34 -11.02 -32.30
CA VAL A 472 -15.64 -12.06 -31.31
C VAL A 472 -15.91 -11.52 -29.90
N PHE A 473 -15.79 -10.21 -29.70
CA PHE A 473 -16.02 -9.54 -28.42
C PHE A 473 -16.74 -8.20 -28.62
N ASP A 474 -17.38 -7.72 -27.56
CA ASP A 474 -18.01 -6.40 -27.50
C ASP A 474 -16.98 -5.37 -27.01
N ASN A 475 -16.61 -4.42 -27.86
CA ASN A 475 -15.63 -3.38 -27.56
C ASN A 475 -16.19 -2.17 -26.81
N SER A 476 -17.48 -2.15 -26.47
CA SER A 476 -18.10 -1.01 -25.79
C SER A 476 -17.60 -0.81 -24.35
N THR A 477 -17.25 -1.89 -23.66
CA THR A 477 -16.81 -1.88 -22.26
C THR A 477 -15.65 -2.86 -22.06
N VAL A 478 -14.58 -2.39 -21.41
CA VAL A 478 -13.43 -3.20 -21.02
C VAL A 478 -13.38 -3.32 -19.49
N TYR A 479 -12.95 -4.48 -19.00
CA TYR A 479 -12.86 -4.81 -17.58
C TYR A 479 -11.41 -5.07 -17.15
N TYR A 480 -11.22 -5.24 -15.84
CA TYR A 480 -9.95 -5.68 -15.26
C TYR A 480 -10.15 -6.87 -14.32
N ASP A 481 -9.28 -7.88 -14.39
CA ASP A 481 -9.15 -8.95 -13.38
C ASP A 481 -7.65 -9.20 -13.15
N GLY A 482 -7.18 -9.05 -11.91
CA GLY A 482 -5.79 -9.32 -11.55
C GLY A 482 -5.72 -10.14 -10.28
N ASN A 483 -4.73 -11.02 -10.16
CA ASN A 483 -4.55 -11.86 -8.97
C ASN A 483 -3.16 -11.63 -8.36
N SER A 484 -3.04 -11.66 -7.04
CA SER A 484 -1.78 -11.49 -6.31
C SER A 484 -1.15 -10.12 -6.60
N GLN A 485 0.04 -10.07 -7.19
CA GLN A 485 0.64 -8.84 -7.74
C GLN A 485 -0.31 -8.08 -8.68
N GLY A 486 -1.11 -8.78 -9.50
CA GLY A 486 -2.17 -8.14 -10.29
C GLY A 486 -3.30 -7.57 -9.43
N GLY A 487 -3.57 -8.10 -8.24
CA GLY A 487 -4.46 -7.47 -7.26
C GLY A 487 -3.81 -6.24 -6.59
N ILE A 488 -2.52 -6.33 -6.26
CA ILE A 488 -1.74 -5.28 -5.59
C ILE A 488 -1.47 -4.08 -6.51
N LEU A 489 -1.06 -4.29 -7.76
CA LEU A 489 -0.89 -3.21 -8.74
C LEU A 489 -2.21 -2.81 -9.41
N GLY A 490 -3.17 -3.74 -9.44
CA GLY A 490 -4.49 -3.51 -10.02
C GLY A 490 -5.26 -2.38 -9.33
N GLY A 491 -5.11 -2.20 -8.01
CA GLY A 491 -5.73 -1.06 -7.32
C GLY A 491 -5.15 0.29 -7.76
N ALA A 492 -3.85 0.37 -8.05
CA ALA A 492 -3.25 1.56 -8.66
C ALA A 492 -3.79 1.78 -10.09
N LEU A 493 -3.76 0.75 -10.94
CA LEU A 493 -4.31 0.84 -12.30
C LEU A 493 -5.77 1.31 -12.30
N MET A 494 -6.60 0.71 -11.47
CA MET A 494 -8.03 1.03 -11.35
C MET A 494 -8.30 2.44 -10.82
N ALA A 495 -7.31 3.12 -10.24
CA ALA A 495 -7.45 4.51 -9.81
C ALA A 495 -7.05 5.54 -10.87
N VAL A 496 -6.51 5.10 -12.02
CA VAL A 496 -5.98 5.99 -13.08
C VAL A 496 -6.41 5.64 -14.50
N ILE A 497 -6.85 4.40 -14.76
CA ILE A 497 -7.24 3.93 -16.09
C ILE A 497 -8.51 4.64 -16.58
N GLN A 498 -8.56 5.03 -17.85
CA GLN A 498 -9.68 5.80 -18.40
C GLN A 498 -10.74 4.93 -19.08
N ASP A 499 -10.34 3.77 -19.58
CA ASP A 499 -11.15 2.94 -20.46
C ASP A 499 -11.82 1.74 -19.79
N VAL A 500 -11.62 1.60 -18.48
CA VAL A 500 -12.23 0.59 -17.60
C VAL A 500 -12.98 1.32 -16.49
N THR A 501 -14.04 0.73 -15.94
CA THR A 501 -14.73 1.28 -14.74
C THR A 501 -14.99 0.23 -13.66
N ARG A 502 -14.78 -1.06 -13.96
CA ARG A 502 -14.96 -2.16 -13.01
C ARG A 502 -13.79 -3.13 -13.07
N GLY A 503 -13.28 -3.48 -11.88
CA GLY A 503 -12.15 -4.39 -11.73
C GLY A 503 -12.38 -5.44 -10.65
N VAL A 504 -11.75 -6.60 -10.80
CA VAL A 504 -11.61 -7.59 -9.73
C VAL A 504 -10.15 -7.61 -9.28
N LEU A 505 -9.96 -7.48 -7.98
CA LEU A 505 -8.66 -7.58 -7.32
C LEU A 505 -8.68 -8.90 -6.52
N GLY A 506 -8.11 -9.95 -7.10
CA GLY A 506 -8.02 -11.28 -6.51
C GLY A 506 -6.79 -11.39 -5.62
N VAL A 507 -6.99 -11.93 -4.40
CA VAL A 507 -6.02 -12.01 -3.31
C VAL A 507 -5.13 -10.75 -3.22
N PRO A 508 -5.76 -9.55 -3.10
CA PRO A 508 -5.04 -8.29 -3.16
C PRO A 508 -4.48 -7.91 -1.79
N GLY A 509 -3.64 -6.89 -1.79
CA GLY A 509 -3.18 -6.16 -0.62
C GLY A 509 -2.60 -4.83 -1.05
N MET A 510 -2.17 -4.04 -0.10
CA MET A 510 -1.42 -2.82 -0.38
C MET A 510 -0.33 -2.57 0.64
N SER A 511 0.59 -1.66 0.32
CA SER A 511 1.76 -1.31 1.12
C SER A 511 2.74 -2.47 1.25
N TYR A 512 3.74 -2.51 0.37
CA TYR A 512 4.77 -3.56 0.39
C TYR A 512 5.54 -3.62 1.73
N SER A 513 5.69 -2.49 2.41
CA SER A 513 6.26 -2.44 3.77
C SER A 513 5.45 -3.23 4.81
N PHE A 514 4.18 -3.54 4.54
CA PHE A 514 3.33 -4.44 5.34
C PHE A 514 3.39 -5.89 4.80
N LEU A 515 3.39 -6.06 3.48
CA LEU A 515 3.29 -7.37 2.84
C LEU A 515 4.57 -8.20 2.91
N LEU A 516 5.74 -7.62 2.61
CA LEU A 516 6.94 -8.41 2.27
C LEU A 516 7.38 -9.35 3.41
N ARG A 517 7.44 -8.86 4.66
CA ARG A 517 7.80 -9.71 5.82
C ARG A 517 6.73 -10.72 6.23
N ARG A 518 5.51 -10.60 5.69
CA ARG A 518 4.38 -11.50 5.94
C ARG A 518 4.11 -12.46 4.78
N SER A 519 4.97 -12.45 3.77
CA SER A 519 4.81 -13.25 2.55
C SER A 519 5.85 -14.36 2.48
N VAL A 520 5.41 -15.60 2.23
CA VAL A 520 6.34 -16.70 1.94
C VAL A 520 7.15 -16.45 0.68
N ASP A 521 6.65 -15.65 -0.27
CA ASP A 521 7.35 -15.36 -1.52
C ASP A 521 8.62 -14.53 -1.26
N PHE A 522 8.61 -13.68 -0.24
CA PHE A 522 9.76 -12.87 0.11
C PHE A 522 10.91 -13.71 0.69
N ASN A 523 10.64 -14.93 1.18
CA ASN A 523 11.69 -15.81 1.70
C ASN A 523 12.78 -16.11 0.66
N ALA A 524 12.43 -16.18 -0.62
CA ALA A 524 13.39 -16.37 -1.71
C ALA A 524 14.33 -15.16 -1.89
N PHE A 525 13.92 -13.98 -1.43
CA PHE A 525 14.64 -12.72 -1.56
C PHE A 525 15.43 -12.34 -0.31
N THR A 526 15.06 -12.87 0.86
CA THR A 526 15.75 -12.65 2.15
C THR A 526 17.27 -12.86 2.09
N PRO A 527 17.83 -13.88 1.41
CA PRO A 527 19.28 -14.03 1.30
C PRO A 527 19.98 -12.88 0.58
N PHE A 528 19.33 -12.26 -0.42
CA PHE A 528 19.87 -11.10 -1.13
C PHE A 528 19.73 -9.83 -0.32
N PHE A 529 18.59 -9.65 0.35
CA PHE A 529 18.34 -8.47 1.18
C PHE A 529 19.24 -8.43 2.42
N SER A 530 19.39 -9.56 3.13
CA SER A 530 20.35 -9.68 4.25
C SER A 530 21.81 -9.69 3.81
N GLY A 531 22.06 -9.95 2.53
CA GLY A 531 23.37 -10.18 1.97
C GLY A 531 23.94 -11.57 2.26
N SER A 532 23.26 -12.45 3.00
CA SER A 532 23.78 -13.80 3.29
C SER A 532 23.96 -14.68 2.03
N GLY A 533 23.24 -14.39 0.96
CA GLY A 533 23.31 -15.09 -0.33
C GLY A 533 24.16 -14.42 -1.41
N THR A 534 24.88 -13.33 -1.11
CA THR A 534 25.50 -12.46 -2.13
C THR A 534 27.01 -12.66 -2.31
N GLY A 535 27.65 -13.51 -1.50
CA GLY A 535 29.10 -13.74 -1.51
C GLY A 535 29.89 -12.78 -0.62
N GLU A 536 31.23 -12.81 -0.71
CA GLU A 536 32.12 -11.95 0.10
C GLU A 536 32.04 -10.48 -0.34
N ASP A 537 32.02 -10.23 -1.65
CA ASP A 537 31.98 -8.89 -2.27
C ASP A 537 30.55 -8.40 -2.58
N GLY A 538 29.53 -9.15 -2.15
CA GLY A 538 28.12 -8.86 -2.42
C GLY A 538 27.54 -7.78 -1.52
N GLY A 539 26.39 -7.23 -1.92
CA GLY A 539 25.66 -6.22 -1.13
C GLY A 539 24.69 -6.85 -0.12
N GLY A 540 23.66 -6.07 0.25
CA GLY A 540 22.65 -6.43 1.24
C GLY A 540 22.91 -5.80 2.61
N TYR A 541 21.92 -5.84 3.49
CA TYR A 541 21.85 -5.12 4.76
C TYR A 541 21.67 -6.13 5.90
N PRO A 542 22.73 -6.47 6.66
CA PRO A 542 22.63 -7.54 7.67
C PRO A 542 21.75 -7.20 8.88
N SER A 543 21.66 -5.92 9.26
CA SER A 543 20.82 -5.46 10.38
C SER A 543 19.35 -5.60 10.03
N VAL A 544 18.58 -6.24 10.93
CA VAL A 544 17.12 -6.41 10.76
C VAL A 544 16.42 -5.06 10.97
N LYS A 545 16.91 -4.26 11.92
CA LYS A 545 16.45 -2.89 12.14
C LYS A 545 16.61 -2.01 10.89
N ASP A 546 17.79 -2.04 10.27
CA ASP A 546 18.05 -1.31 9.03
C ASP A 546 17.17 -1.81 7.90
N GLN A 547 16.98 -3.13 7.77
CA GLN A 547 16.04 -3.71 6.79
C GLN A 547 14.62 -3.16 6.99
N SER A 548 14.13 -3.11 8.24
CA SER A 548 12.80 -2.57 8.55
C SER A 548 12.68 -1.08 8.26
N PHE A 549 13.72 -0.29 8.59
CA PHE A 549 13.79 1.11 8.18
C PHE A 549 13.76 1.27 6.65
N LEU A 550 14.57 0.49 5.92
CA LEU A 550 14.64 0.55 4.46
C LEU A 550 13.32 0.19 3.79
N LEU A 551 12.60 -0.82 4.29
CA LEU A 551 11.26 -1.16 3.82
C LEU A 551 10.26 -0.02 4.10
N SER A 552 10.36 0.63 5.26
CA SER A 552 9.52 1.79 5.59
C SER A 552 9.80 2.99 4.70
N MET A 553 11.09 3.30 4.47
CA MET A 553 11.55 4.39 3.61
C MET A 553 11.19 4.14 2.15
N ALA A 554 11.35 2.91 1.65
CA ALA A 554 10.99 2.54 0.29
C ALA A 554 9.50 2.76 -0.03
N GLN A 555 8.62 2.73 0.98
CA GLN A 555 7.20 2.98 0.78
C GLN A 555 6.92 4.33 0.11
N LEU A 556 7.73 5.37 0.38
CA LEU A 556 7.59 6.69 -0.26
C LEU A 556 7.74 6.63 -1.79
N LEU A 557 8.51 5.67 -2.33
CA LEU A 557 8.63 5.48 -3.77
C LEU A 557 7.60 4.47 -4.30
N TRP A 558 7.29 3.42 -3.52
CA TRP A 558 6.24 2.45 -3.87
C TRP A 558 4.89 3.12 -4.09
N ASP A 559 4.55 4.13 -3.27
CA ASP A 559 3.29 4.86 -3.38
C ASP A 559 3.08 5.46 -4.78
N ARG A 560 4.13 5.69 -5.58
CA ARG A 560 3.99 6.23 -6.93
C ARG A 560 3.46 5.23 -7.95
N ALA A 561 3.48 3.94 -7.66
CA ALA A 561 3.15 2.89 -8.62
C ALA A 561 2.42 1.66 -8.03
N GLU A 562 2.04 1.70 -6.75
CA GLU A 562 1.35 0.61 -6.03
C GLU A 562 0.04 1.10 -5.39
N SER A 563 -0.91 0.19 -5.11
CA SER A 563 -2.24 0.51 -4.57
C SER A 563 -2.25 1.52 -3.41
N SER A 564 -1.29 1.45 -2.49
CA SER A 564 -1.14 2.40 -1.38
C SER A 564 -1.10 3.88 -1.81
N GLY A 565 -0.62 4.22 -3.01
CA GLY A 565 -0.67 5.59 -3.48
C GLY A 565 -2.04 6.07 -3.96
N TYR A 566 -2.95 5.15 -4.24
CA TYR A 566 -4.00 5.38 -5.24
C TYR A 566 -5.40 4.95 -4.81
N VAL A 567 -5.54 3.99 -3.90
CA VAL A 567 -6.83 3.32 -3.61
C VAL A 567 -7.97 4.24 -3.18
N VAL A 568 -7.69 5.34 -2.48
CA VAL A 568 -8.72 6.32 -2.09
C VAL A 568 -9.36 7.04 -3.29
N HIS A 569 -8.67 7.03 -4.44
CA HIS A 569 -9.14 7.63 -5.69
C HIS A 569 -9.97 6.69 -6.55
N ILE A 570 -10.19 5.43 -6.13
CA ILE A 570 -11.03 4.49 -6.89
C ILE A 570 -12.50 4.94 -6.86
N GLU A 571 -13.04 5.28 -5.69
CA GLU A 571 -14.47 5.60 -5.52
C GLU A 571 -14.78 7.02 -5.04
N ARG A 572 -13.99 7.56 -4.10
CA ARG A 572 -14.39 8.74 -3.31
C ARG A 572 -13.87 10.04 -3.89
N ASP A 573 -12.62 10.06 -4.35
CA ASP A 573 -11.95 11.25 -4.84
C ASP A 573 -11.20 10.95 -6.16
N PRO A 574 -11.90 10.75 -7.29
CA PRO A 574 -11.22 10.37 -8.54
C PRO A 574 -10.18 11.40 -8.98
N LEU A 575 -9.02 10.92 -9.43
CA LEU A 575 -7.98 11.76 -9.99
C LEU A 575 -8.46 12.49 -11.26
N PRO A 576 -7.87 13.64 -11.63
CA PRO A 576 -8.21 14.35 -12.86
C PRO A 576 -8.22 13.44 -14.08
N ASN A 577 -9.14 13.68 -15.03
CA ASN A 577 -9.31 12.90 -16.26
C ASN A 577 -9.51 11.39 -16.04
N THR A 578 -10.06 10.99 -14.89
CA THR A 578 -10.30 9.58 -14.52
C THR A 578 -11.76 9.37 -14.15
N PRO A 579 -12.43 8.30 -14.65
CA PRO A 579 -13.78 7.99 -14.21
C PRO A 579 -13.78 7.48 -12.75
N VAL A 580 -14.96 7.48 -12.13
CA VAL A 580 -15.18 6.72 -10.89
C VAL A 580 -15.16 5.23 -11.24
N HIS A 581 -14.50 4.44 -10.42
CA HIS A 581 -14.39 3.00 -10.58
C HIS A 581 -15.09 2.25 -9.46
N SER A 582 -15.23 0.93 -9.60
CA SER A 582 -15.59 0.05 -8.49
C SER A 582 -14.78 -1.25 -8.58
N VAL A 583 -14.37 -1.77 -7.43
CA VAL A 583 -13.55 -2.99 -7.35
C VAL A 583 -14.16 -4.06 -6.45
N LEU A 584 -14.09 -5.31 -6.89
CA LEU A 584 -14.39 -6.48 -6.07
C LEU A 584 -13.07 -7.07 -5.55
N LEU A 585 -12.87 -7.07 -4.23
CA LEU A 585 -11.75 -7.70 -3.57
C LEU A 585 -12.13 -9.13 -3.16
N GLN A 586 -11.44 -10.14 -3.69
CA GLN A 586 -11.62 -11.54 -3.30
C GLN A 586 -10.39 -12.02 -2.55
N VAL A 587 -10.48 -12.13 -1.22
CA VAL A 587 -9.36 -12.49 -0.33
C VAL A 587 -9.42 -13.96 0.02
N ALA A 588 -8.29 -14.66 -0.05
CA ALA A 588 -8.14 -15.98 0.57
C ALA A 588 -7.87 -15.77 2.07
N TYR A 589 -8.73 -16.31 2.93
CA TYR A 589 -8.44 -16.30 4.36
C TYR A 589 -7.22 -17.19 4.66
N GLY A 590 -6.32 -16.74 5.53
CA GLY A 590 -5.11 -17.50 5.88
C GLY A 590 -4.06 -17.61 4.77
N ASP A 591 -4.13 -16.76 3.74
CA ASP A 591 -3.18 -16.70 2.63
C ASP A 591 -1.71 -16.58 3.08
N HIS A 592 -0.83 -17.44 2.56
CA HIS A 592 0.58 -17.46 2.94
C HIS A 592 1.41 -16.40 2.20
N GLN A 593 0.91 -15.89 1.07
CA GLN A 593 1.61 -14.98 0.17
C GLN A 593 1.17 -13.53 0.36
N VAL A 594 -0.11 -13.26 0.57
CA VAL A 594 -0.68 -11.91 0.71
C VAL A 594 -1.54 -11.82 1.96
N SER A 595 -1.09 -11.06 2.95
CA SER A 595 -1.77 -10.96 4.25
C SER A 595 -3.19 -10.42 4.12
N MET A 596 -4.17 -11.16 4.69
CA MET A 596 -5.57 -10.73 4.71
C MET A 596 -5.77 -9.35 5.36
N TRP A 597 -5.00 -9.01 6.40
CA TRP A 597 -5.10 -7.70 7.06
C TRP A 597 -4.67 -6.55 6.14
N SER A 598 -3.73 -6.78 5.21
CA SER A 598 -3.38 -5.79 4.19
C SER A 598 -4.53 -5.57 3.20
N ALA A 599 -5.28 -6.62 2.85
CA ALA A 599 -6.49 -6.50 2.05
C ALA A 599 -7.61 -5.76 2.78
N GLU A 600 -7.77 -5.98 4.09
CA GLU A 600 -8.73 -5.22 4.88
C GLU A 600 -8.32 -3.75 5.04
N PHE A 601 -7.03 -3.46 5.21
CA PHE A 601 -6.49 -2.10 5.19
C PHE A 601 -6.81 -1.40 3.87
N MET A 602 -6.61 -2.10 2.75
CA MET A 602 -7.01 -1.64 1.42
C MET A 602 -8.51 -1.36 1.34
N ALA A 603 -9.35 -2.29 1.79
CA ALA A 603 -10.80 -2.15 1.78
C ALA A 603 -11.29 -0.94 2.58
N ARG A 604 -10.77 -0.71 3.80
CA ARG A 604 -11.13 0.47 4.62
C ARG A 604 -10.76 1.77 3.94
N SER A 605 -9.60 1.80 3.28
CA SER A 605 -9.08 3.00 2.61
C SER A 605 -9.89 3.32 1.33
N ILE A 606 -10.30 2.30 0.58
CA ILE A 606 -11.26 2.47 -0.55
C ILE A 606 -12.62 2.95 -0.03
N GLY A 607 -13.05 2.43 1.12
CA GLY A 607 -14.44 2.50 1.56
C GLY A 607 -15.29 1.33 1.07
N ALA A 608 -14.66 0.19 0.77
CA ALA A 608 -15.34 -1.01 0.33
C ALA A 608 -16.20 -1.60 1.46
N HIS A 609 -17.32 -2.21 1.07
CA HIS A 609 -18.24 -2.86 2.01
C HIS A 609 -17.91 -4.34 2.15
N LEU A 610 -18.08 -4.90 3.35
CA LEU A 610 -17.80 -6.29 3.66
C LEU A 610 -19.01 -7.18 3.37
N ARG A 611 -18.80 -8.25 2.60
CA ARG A 611 -19.77 -9.34 2.50
C ARG A 611 -19.83 -10.11 3.82
N ILE A 612 -21.01 -10.19 4.44
CA ILE A 612 -21.23 -10.90 5.69
C ILE A 612 -22.19 -12.10 5.55
N PRO A 613 -22.05 -13.17 6.37
CA PRO A 613 -20.93 -13.44 7.29
C PRO A 613 -19.60 -13.58 6.54
N ALA A 614 -18.53 -12.93 7.01
CA ALA A 614 -17.26 -12.94 6.29
C ALA A 614 -16.50 -14.27 6.46
N LEU A 615 -16.54 -14.84 7.67
CA LEU A 615 -16.00 -16.15 8.02
C LEU A 615 -16.92 -16.85 9.01
N GLU A 616 -16.68 -18.14 9.24
CA GLU A 616 -17.34 -18.87 10.32
C GLU A 616 -16.99 -18.32 11.71
N THR A 617 -17.93 -18.48 12.65
CA THR A 617 -17.74 -18.06 14.05
C THR A 617 -16.52 -18.75 14.66
N GLY A 618 -15.59 -17.97 15.21
CA GLY A 618 -14.37 -18.46 15.84
C GLY A 618 -13.23 -18.80 14.87
N ARG A 619 -13.43 -18.56 13.55
CA ARG A 619 -12.38 -18.76 12.55
C ARG A 619 -11.37 -17.61 12.54
N HIS A 620 -11.84 -16.38 12.58
CA HIS A 620 -10.97 -15.20 12.57
C HIS A 620 -10.11 -15.15 13.86
N PRO A 621 -8.78 -14.89 13.79
CA PRO A 621 -7.93 -14.79 14.97
C PRO A 621 -8.20 -13.52 15.79
N ASP A 622 -8.70 -12.45 15.16
CA ASP A 622 -9.07 -11.21 15.83
C ASP A 622 -10.18 -11.42 16.86
N SER A 623 -10.01 -10.82 18.05
CA SER A 623 -11.07 -10.74 19.06
C SER A 623 -12.18 -9.78 18.64
N ASN A 624 -11.88 -8.83 17.76
CA ASN A 624 -12.81 -7.85 17.21
C ASN A 624 -12.54 -7.64 15.71
N PRO A 625 -12.94 -8.60 14.85
CA PRO A 625 -12.62 -8.57 13.44
C PRO A 625 -13.37 -7.46 12.69
N TYR A 626 -12.78 -6.99 11.59
CA TYR A 626 -13.43 -6.09 10.63
C TYR A 626 -13.82 -4.70 11.15
N VAL A 627 -13.17 -4.20 12.21
CA VAL A 627 -13.40 -2.83 12.74
C VAL A 627 -13.42 -1.80 11.60
N GLY A 628 -14.45 -0.97 11.51
CA GLY A 628 -14.55 0.09 10.50
C GLY A 628 -14.97 -0.37 9.09
N LEU A 629 -15.30 -1.64 8.87
CA LEU A 629 -15.88 -2.14 7.62
C LEU A 629 -17.40 -2.30 7.74
N GLU A 630 -18.14 -1.62 6.89
CA GLU A 630 -19.60 -1.70 6.86
C GLU A 630 -20.08 -2.90 6.03
N PRO A 631 -21.16 -3.61 6.44
CA PRO A 631 -21.73 -4.68 5.64
C PRO A 631 -22.26 -4.20 4.29
N VAL A 632 -22.17 -5.03 3.25
CA VAL A 632 -22.86 -4.78 1.98
C VAL A 632 -24.36 -4.51 2.25
N PRO A 633 -24.92 -3.38 1.80
CA PRO A 633 -26.32 -3.07 2.04
C PRO A 633 -27.26 -4.02 1.31
N ALA A 634 -28.48 -4.19 1.82
CA ALA A 634 -29.50 -4.99 1.15
C ALA A 634 -29.92 -4.37 -0.18
N GLY A 635 -30.09 -5.21 -1.21
CA GLY A 635 -30.51 -4.79 -2.55
C GLY A 635 -29.36 -4.80 -3.56
N ASP A 636 -29.54 -4.09 -4.68
CA ASP A 636 -28.49 -3.98 -5.69
C ASP A 636 -27.40 -3.02 -5.19
N PHE A 637 -26.17 -3.52 -5.12
CA PHE A 637 -25.00 -2.75 -4.72
C PHE A 637 -23.95 -2.76 -5.83
N THR A 638 -23.49 -1.58 -6.24
CA THR A 638 -22.63 -1.40 -7.42
C THR A 638 -21.21 -0.93 -7.09
N GLY A 639 -20.97 -0.52 -5.84
CA GLY A 639 -19.67 -0.06 -5.35
C GLY A 639 -18.73 -1.21 -4.97
N SER A 640 -17.66 -0.87 -4.28
CA SER A 640 -16.56 -1.79 -3.98
C SER A 640 -16.91 -2.72 -2.83
N VAL A 641 -16.55 -3.99 -2.98
CA VAL A 641 -16.89 -5.04 -2.02
C VAL A 641 -15.67 -5.87 -1.66
N LEU A 642 -15.50 -6.13 -0.37
CA LEU A 642 -14.58 -7.11 0.17
C LEU A 642 -15.31 -8.44 0.43
N THR A 643 -14.76 -9.53 -0.09
CA THR A 643 -15.22 -10.90 0.15
C THR A 643 -14.05 -11.75 0.63
N LEU A 644 -14.26 -12.51 1.71
CA LEU A 644 -13.29 -13.48 2.23
C LEU A 644 -13.75 -14.88 1.83
N TRP A 645 -12.80 -15.69 1.38
CA TRP A 645 -12.99 -17.06 0.91
C TRP A 645 -12.15 -18.00 1.79
N ASP A 646 -12.81 -18.91 2.50
CA ASP A 646 -12.16 -19.84 3.44
C ASP A 646 -12.13 -21.25 2.86
N ASP A 647 -10.99 -21.94 2.97
CA ASP A 647 -10.84 -23.35 2.58
C ASP A 647 -11.03 -24.30 3.78
N GLY A 648 -11.41 -23.76 4.93
CA GLY A 648 -11.73 -24.49 6.14
C GLY A 648 -10.51 -24.77 7.04
N PRO A 649 -10.72 -25.26 8.27
CA PRO A 649 -9.61 -25.56 9.18
C PRO A 649 -8.72 -26.71 8.69
N VAL A 650 -7.45 -26.71 9.13
CA VAL A 650 -6.53 -27.84 8.92
C VAL A 650 -7.17 -29.16 9.39
N GLY A 651 -7.21 -30.15 8.51
CA GLY A 651 -7.77 -31.48 8.79
C GLY A 651 -9.31 -31.57 8.77
N ALA A 652 -10.03 -30.50 8.41
CA ALA A 652 -11.50 -30.46 8.40
C ALA A 652 -12.14 -30.89 7.06
N GLY A 653 -11.44 -31.69 6.25
CA GLY A 653 -12.02 -32.34 5.07
C GLY A 653 -12.01 -31.56 3.75
N ALA A 654 -11.35 -30.40 3.69
CA ALA A 654 -11.08 -29.71 2.42
C ALA A 654 -10.23 -30.59 1.48
N LEU A 655 -10.48 -30.50 0.16
CA LEU A 655 -9.93 -31.44 -0.82
C LEU A 655 -8.39 -31.41 -0.87
N GLU A 656 -7.82 -30.22 -0.86
CA GLU A 656 -6.36 -30.04 -0.84
C GLU A 656 -5.82 -29.95 0.60
N GLY A 657 -6.70 -29.91 1.60
CA GLY A 657 -6.42 -29.62 3.02
C GLY A 657 -6.58 -28.13 3.32
N GLY A 658 -7.13 -27.80 4.50
CA GLY A 658 -7.44 -26.42 4.89
C GLY A 658 -6.26 -25.64 5.47
N THR A 659 -6.47 -24.36 5.75
CA THR A 659 -5.49 -23.45 6.35
C THR A 659 -5.73 -23.22 7.86
N ALA A 660 -4.71 -22.79 8.60
CA ALA A 660 -4.84 -22.29 9.97
C ALA A 660 -4.98 -20.75 9.98
N PRO A 661 -5.42 -20.14 11.09
CA PRO A 661 -5.26 -18.69 11.23
C PRO A 661 -3.79 -18.27 11.07
N PRO A 662 -3.49 -17.21 10.31
CA PRO A 662 -2.11 -16.77 10.07
C PRO A 662 -1.45 -16.24 11.37
N PRO A 663 -0.11 -16.19 11.46
CA PRO A 663 0.58 -15.55 12.57
C PRO A 663 0.12 -14.10 12.76
N ILE A 664 -0.01 -13.68 14.02
CA ILE A 664 -0.36 -12.29 14.38
C ILE A 664 0.87 -11.36 14.40
N THR A 665 2.07 -11.91 14.13
CA THR A 665 3.34 -11.19 14.01
C THR A 665 3.64 -10.83 12.55
N ASN A 666 4.69 -10.04 12.31
CA ASN A 666 5.20 -9.75 10.96
C ASN A 666 6.05 -10.88 10.37
N THR A 667 5.48 -12.09 10.36
CA THR A 667 6.06 -13.30 9.77
C THR A 667 5.00 -14.04 8.94
N PRO A 668 5.37 -14.70 7.85
CA PRO A 668 4.40 -15.44 7.03
C PRO A 668 3.92 -16.71 7.75
N PRO A 669 2.72 -17.21 7.43
CA PRO A 669 2.37 -18.60 7.70
C PRO A 669 3.31 -19.54 6.93
N VAL A 670 3.69 -20.67 7.52
CA VAL A 670 4.62 -21.62 6.91
C VAL A 670 4.09 -23.04 6.99
N GLU A 671 4.25 -23.79 5.89
CA GLU A 671 3.91 -25.20 5.86
C GLU A 671 4.93 -26.04 6.66
N PRO A 672 4.49 -27.15 7.31
CA PRO A 672 3.12 -27.66 7.37
C PRO A 672 2.28 -27.07 8.53
N ASP A 673 2.87 -26.22 9.38
CA ASP A 673 2.28 -25.80 10.65
C ASP A 673 0.98 -25.01 10.49
N PHE A 674 0.84 -24.30 9.35
CA PHE A 674 -0.34 -23.49 9.03
C PHE A 674 -1.28 -24.13 8.00
N GLY A 675 -1.10 -25.41 7.67
CA GLY A 675 -1.88 -26.07 6.62
C GLY A 675 -1.38 -25.71 5.23
N ASN A 676 -2.24 -25.80 4.23
CA ASN A 676 -1.85 -25.45 2.85
C ASN A 676 -2.11 -23.98 2.57
N ASP A 677 -1.33 -23.45 1.63
CA ASP A 677 -1.52 -22.09 1.14
C ASP A 677 -2.81 -21.93 0.31
N PRO A 678 -3.80 -21.15 0.78
CA PRO A 678 -5.06 -20.96 0.09
C PRO A 678 -5.00 -19.92 -1.05
N HIS A 679 -3.85 -19.30 -1.30
CA HIS A 679 -3.67 -18.17 -2.23
C HIS A 679 -4.32 -18.33 -3.60
N SER A 680 -4.36 -19.55 -4.15
CA SER A 680 -4.95 -19.81 -5.48
C SER A 680 -6.42 -20.18 -5.49
N LEU A 681 -7.02 -20.44 -4.33
CA LEU A 681 -8.32 -21.09 -4.23
C LEU A 681 -9.50 -20.19 -4.66
N PRO A 682 -9.58 -18.89 -4.28
CA PRO A 682 -10.73 -18.07 -4.65
C PRO A 682 -10.91 -17.98 -6.17
N ARG A 683 -9.82 -17.75 -6.92
CA ARG A 683 -9.88 -17.63 -8.39
C ARG A 683 -10.26 -18.93 -9.13
N ARG A 684 -10.22 -20.07 -8.43
CA ARG A 684 -10.59 -21.40 -8.94
C ARG A 684 -12.01 -21.81 -8.55
N GLU A 685 -12.61 -21.15 -7.58
CA GLU A 685 -13.94 -21.50 -7.05
C GLU A 685 -15.04 -21.04 -8.02
N PRO A 686 -15.89 -21.94 -8.55
CA PRO A 686 -16.95 -21.56 -9.50
C PRO A 686 -17.89 -20.47 -8.96
N ALA A 687 -18.22 -20.48 -7.66
CA ALA A 687 -19.03 -19.43 -7.05
C ALA A 687 -18.33 -18.07 -7.08
N ALA A 688 -17.01 -18.04 -6.86
CA ALA A 688 -16.22 -16.82 -6.94
C ALA A 688 -16.13 -16.30 -8.37
N GLN A 689 -15.95 -17.19 -9.37
CA GLN A 689 -15.95 -16.82 -10.79
C GLN A 689 -17.32 -16.27 -11.23
N ALA A 690 -18.42 -16.86 -10.76
CA ALA A 690 -19.76 -16.34 -10.99
C ALA A 690 -19.95 -14.94 -10.40
N GLN A 691 -19.36 -14.67 -9.22
CA GLN A 691 -19.38 -13.35 -8.60
C GLN A 691 -18.59 -12.32 -9.42
N LYS A 692 -17.38 -12.68 -9.88
CA LYS A 692 -16.58 -11.86 -10.81
C LYS A 692 -17.39 -11.54 -12.07
N SER A 693 -18.00 -12.55 -12.67
CA SER A 693 -18.80 -12.44 -13.89
C SER A 693 -20.05 -11.57 -13.70
N ALA A 694 -20.69 -11.57 -12.53
CA ALA A 694 -21.82 -10.68 -12.24
C ALA A 694 -21.36 -9.22 -12.07
N PHE A 695 -20.19 -9.02 -11.45
CA PHE A 695 -19.61 -7.70 -11.22
C PHE A 695 -19.08 -7.06 -12.51
N LEU A 696 -18.35 -7.82 -13.34
CA LEU A 696 -17.74 -7.38 -14.59
C LEU A 696 -18.75 -7.37 -15.75
N ARG A 697 -19.73 -6.47 -15.64
CA ARG A 697 -20.77 -6.23 -16.66
C ARG A 697 -20.91 -4.75 -16.97
N PRO A 698 -21.57 -4.39 -18.09
CA PRO A 698 -21.77 -3.01 -18.47
C PRO A 698 -22.48 -2.21 -17.38
N GLU A 699 -22.38 -0.89 -17.47
CA GLU A 699 -23.11 0.01 -16.58
C GLU A 699 -24.62 -0.30 -16.59
N GLY A 700 -25.23 -0.32 -15.40
CA GLY A 700 -26.63 -0.69 -15.22
C GLY A 700 -26.88 -2.21 -15.06
N GLU A 701 -25.90 -3.06 -15.38
CA GLU A 701 -25.95 -4.51 -15.13
C GLU A 701 -24.93 -4.97 -14.08
N GLY A 702 -23.71 -4.41 -14.13
CA GLY A 702 -22.61 -4.74 -13.23
C GLY A 702 -22.93 -4.36 -11.78
N ARG A 703 -22.96 -5.36 -10.92
CA ARG A 703 -23.26 -5.23 -9.49
C ARG A 703 -22.66 -6.37 -8.71
N PHE A 704 -22.49 -6.17 -7.42
CA PHE A 704 -22.20 -7.26 -6.50
C PHE A 704 -23.39 -8.22 -6.45
N VAL A 705 -23.09 -9.52 -6.62
CA VAL A 705 -24.05 -10.60 -6.41
C VAL A 705 -23.42 -11.54 -5.41
N ASP A 706 -24.09 -11.76 -4.27
CA ASP A 706 -23.68 -12.78 -3.33
C ASP A 706 -23.97 -14.16 -3.93
N THR A 707 -22.90 -14.85 -4.33
CA THR A 707 -22.94 -16.20 -4.90
C THR A 707 -22.74 -17.28 -3.85
N CYS A 708 -22.44 -16.88 -2.62
CA CYS A 708 -22.30 -17.75 -1.47
C CYS A 708 -23.68 -18.01 -0.84
N ALA A 709 -23.78 -19.00 0.04
CA ALA A 709 -25.03 -19.23 0.76
C ALA A 709 -25.32 -18.03 1.69
N PRO A 710 -26.55 -17.44 1.69
CA PRO A 710 -26.83 -16.16 2.37
C PRO A 710 -26.56 -16.13 3.88
N GLU A 711 -26.58 -17.28 4.55
CA GLU A 711 -26.39 -17.42 6.00
C GLU A 711 -25.01 -18.01 6.38
N GLN A 712 -24.16 -18.27 5.39
CA GLN A 712 -22.84 -18.90 5.59
C GLN A 712 -21.74 -18.02 5.03
N ALA A 713 -20.50 -18.24 5.47
CA ALA A 713 -19.32 -17.65 4.83
C ALA A 713 -19.14 -18.17 3.39
N CYS A 714 -18.26 -17.52 2.64
CA CYS A 714 -17.85 -18.03 1.33
C CYS A 714 -16.75 -19.07 1.51
N PHE A 715 -16.92 -20.24 0.88
CA PHE A 715 -16.00 -21.36 1.00
C PHE A 715 -15.37 -21.72 -0.34
N THR A 716 -14.21 -22.38 -0.28
CA THR A 716 -13.50 -22.91 -1.44
C THR A 716 -13.06 -24.35 -1.19
N ASN A 717 -12.38 -24.96 -2.17
CA ASN A 717 -11.66 -26.23 -1.99
C ASN A 717 -12.56 -27.41 -1.55
N GLY A 718 -13.84 -27.34 -1.91
CA GLY A 718 -14.85 -28.33 -1.53
C GLY A 718 -15.15 -28.39 -0.03
N TYR A 719 -14.69 -27.42 0.75
CA TYR A 719 -15.01 -27.35 2.18
C TYR A 719 -16.51 -27.09 2.38
N ASN A 720 -17.10 -27.84 3.30
CA ASN A 720 -18.50 -27.69 3.67
C ASN A 720 -18.60 -27.69 5.20
N PRO A 721 -19.11 -26.62 5.82
CA PRO A 721 -19.14 -26.50 7.26
C PRO A 721 -20.02 -27.56 7.92
N GLY A 722 -19.53 -28.15 9.02
CA GLY A 722 -20.23 -29.20 9.78
C GLY A 722 -20.11 -30.62 9.23
N GLY A 723 -19.15 -30.87 8.32
CA GLY A 723 -18.77 -32.19 7.80
C GLY A 723 -18.01 -33.08 8.78
#